data_AF-A0A935A857-F1
#
_entry.id   AF-A0A935A857-F1
#
_cell.length_a   1.000
_cell.length_b   1.000
_cell.length_c   1.000
_cell.angle_alpha   90.00
_cell.angle_beta   90.00
_cell.angle_gamma   90.00
#
_symmetry.space_group_name_H-M   'P 1'
#
loop_
_entity.id
_entity.type
_entity.pdbx_description
1 polymer ?
#
loop_
_entity_poly.entity_id
_entity_poly.type
_entity_poly.pdbx_seq_one_letter_code
_entity_poly.pdbx_strand_id
1 'polypeptide(L)'
;MAGAYLLLAPVFLKRQQSALSALAGRFTRSGALVIPVLLFLFLFLRSPGMDALRIIGPILASLWLAGIEALFIFDAPGRIALEKSGSKRPAIPIVLFGYGILLIPSRVSSPLDGLPWNTPLEFVTAALLLPFVFFLARGFLSKKRIAVLLALLFVVKAAVSLFLPQSGLGVRVYLSDADRASGRFERTYASLLYPSYSQVMQVPFRTFFDFPIESINRHGFDKDNFWMAVEVNGAVSLAKDERLIIVVQGAVERNIKLVNPSTGEYFPVETIKSADGLDEEYFASLPFAGNAEIKGWLIFPNYGNARFEPMILKPNGSVVPALPRIRLSVSDTDSPAHGFESIQNLIAVALFAAIVICLFDGILFSYQTGDIIPDDLYLLFTGPILYYIVNASHKPGIDTFILFAVIALALVKLPAYFLGRQGYSGAGYLFAVGIPVLLMFLALDIRNLAAMTPIPQYQDAMEYQMLARNIYVAGDIFLIKSPPWAYKVLFPYLAGGLHILFGQSLSAQFFLNAWSVLLSAAFMNKIGTYFGLTKPSAFAASILFLILTLLPLSFTYFYRFGLIEPPAILALLLTAYFAGENKFTLMFILGLITGMLRLNFAGAVFTSVTFLAPAFTGGLAQAWGSFFIWLRLSWKRALFYLIAIPLPSLMIAYIYSRFHPGYTLTHEMNDQSSLASILESLASVIVGSDREYFAFQVRAHPLDLLLIALPVFLGLLVSLISLVYRKGIFQKLDMRPGMLLLSMLPVYAVLKPIGYFPRYSWSFLPPALIVLALVLQFAFAPGNKRQ
;
A
#
# COMPACT_ATOMS: atom_id res chain seq x y z
N MET A 1 41.75 10.77 10.73
CA MET A 1 42.68 11.62 9.97
C MET A 1 42.18 12.01 8.58
N ALA A 2 41.49 11.14 7.82
CA ALA A 2 40.88 11.52 6.53
C ALA A 2 39.78 12.61 6.62
N GLY A 3 39.09 12.73 7.76
CA GLY A 3 38.08 13.79 7.98
C GLY A 3 38.63 15.21 8.20
N ALA A 4 39.92 15.37 8.51
CA ALA A 4 40.53 16.69 8.73
C ALA A 4 40.97 17.37 7.42
N TYR A 5 41.25 16.58 6.38
CA TYR A 5 41.60 17.11 5.05
C TYR A 5 40.37 17.59 4.24
N LEU A 6 39.18 17.07 4.55
CA LEU A 6 37.92 17.47 3.89
C LEU A 6 37.37 18.82 4.40
N LEU A 7 37.72 19.24 5.62
CA LEU A 7 37.27 20.52 6.19
C LEU A 7 38.06 21.75 5.67
N LEU A 8 39.19 21.55 4.97
CA LEU A 8 40.01 22.63 4.42
C LEU A 8 39.81 22.87 2.90
N ALA A 9 39.09 21.97 2.21
CA ALA A 9 38.76 22.12 0.80
C ALA A 9 37.89 23.36 0.43
N PRO A 10 36.98 23.87 1.30
CA PRO A 10 36.13 25.00 0.96
C PRO A 10 36.87 26.33 0.77
N VAL A 11 38.10 26.44 1.28
CA VAL A 11 38.91 27.67 1.20
C VAL A 11 39.66 27.77 -0.14
N PHE A 12 39.95 26.64 -0.79
CA PHE A 12 40.66 26.62 -2.08
C PHE A 12 39.73 26.75 -3.30
N LEU A 13 38.45 26.41 -3.18
CA LEU A 13 37.50 26.40 -4.31
C LEU A 13 36.86 27.76 -4.63
N LYS A 14 37.04 28.77 -3.77
CA LYS A 14 36.46 30.12 -3.99
C LYS A 14 37.15 30.91 -5.12
N ARG A 15 38.31 30.47 -5.61
CA ARG A 15 39.13 31.20 -6.61
C ARG A 15 38.97 30.72 -8.06
N GLN A 16 38.19 29.67 -8.34
CA GLN A 16 37.96 29.13 -9.69
C GLN A 16 36.48 29.07 -10.12
N GLN A 17 35.63 29.96 -9.60
CA GLN A 17 34.18 29.97 -9.83
C GLN A 17 33.74 30.18 -11.30
N SER A 18 34.54 30.82 -12.14
CA SER A 18 34.14 31.15 -13.52
C SER A 18 34.41 30.02 -14.53
N ALA A 19 35.47 29.23 -14.36
CA ALA A 19 35.78 28.10 -15.24
C ALA A 19 34.98 26.84 -14.88
N LEU A 20 34.72 26.62 -13.58
CA LEU A 20 33.92 25.51 -13.09
C LEU A 20 32.43 25.67 -13.37
N SER A 21 31.88 26.89 -13.44
CA SER A 21 30.46 27.09 -13.74
C SER A 21 30.08 26.72 -15.18
N ALA A 22 30.99 26.91 -16.15
CA ALA A 22 30.78 26.52 -17.55
C ALA A 22 30.87 24.99 -17.77
N LEU A 23 31.81 24.32 -17.09
CA LEU A 23 31.94 22.85 -17.09
C LEU A 23 30.84 22.18 -16.24
N ALA A 24 30.49 22.77 -15.10
CA ALA A 24 29.39 22.33 -14.25
C ALA A 24 28.06 22.43 -14.98
N GLY A 25 27.79 23.46 -15.80
CA GLY A 25 26.51 23.57 -16.51
C GLY A 25 26.15 22.38 -17.42
N ARG A 26 27.16 21.67 -17.96
CA ARG A 26 26.95 20.45 -18.78
C ARG A 26 27.10 19.16 -17.97
N PHE A 27 28.03 19.09 -17.01
CA PHE A 27 28.22 17.89 -16.17
C PHE A 27 27.17 17.75 -15.05
N THR A 28 26.64 18.85 -14.51
CA THR A 28 25.59 18.81 -13.46
C THR A 28 24.21 18.44 -14.00
N ARG A 29 23.89 18.76 -15.27
CA ARG A 29 22.60 18.37 -15.86
C ARG A 29 22.50 16.87 -16.17
N SER A 30 23.62 16.19 -16.38
CA SER A 30 23.63 14.77 -16.74
C SER A 30 24.33 13.89 -15.70
N GLY A 31 25.50 14.29 -15.20
CA GLY A 31 26.28 13.52 -14.24
C GLY A 31 25.66 13.44 -12.83
N ALA A 32 24.98 14.51 -12.38
CA ALA A 32 24.26 14.48 -11.10
C ALA A 32 23.02 13.58 -11.10
N LEU A 33 22.53 13.19 -12.28
CA LEU A 33 21.41 12.25 -12.44
C LEU A 33 21.91 10.83 -12.73
N VAL A 34 22.96 10.69 -13.54
CA VAL A 34 23.51 9.38 -13.94
C VAL A 34 24.13 8.64 -12.77
N ILE A 35 24.92 9.30 -11.91
CA ILE A 35 25.58 8.62 -10.78
C ILE A 35 24.55 8.08 -9.77
N PRO A 36 23.55 8.87 -9.30
CA PRO A 36 22.51 8.36 -8.41
C PRO A 36 21.60 7.33 -9.06
N VAL A 37 21.30 7.44 -10.37
CA VAL A 37 20.51 6.43 -11.09
C VAL A 37 21.28 5.12 -11.25
N LEU A 38 22.59 5.15 -11.53
CA LEU A 38 23.42 3.96 -11.60
C LEU A 38 23.61 3.32 -10.22
N LEU A 39 23.77 4.14 -9.16
CA LEU A 39 23.77 3.67 -7.78
C LEU A 39 22.40 3.09 -7.37
N PHE A 40 21.30 3.73 -7.76
CA PHE A 40 19.93 3.25 -7.56
C PHE A 40 19.73 1.90 -8.24
N LEU A 41 20.11 1.76 -9.52
CA LEU A 41 20.01 0.50 -10.26
C LEU A 41 20.92 -0.57 -9.68
N PHE A 42 22.18 -0.24 -9.36
CA PHE A 42 23.13 -1.19 -8.78
C PHE A 42 22.67 -1.70 -7.41
N LEU A 43 22.22 -0.80 -6.54
CA LEU A 43 21.69 -1.17 -5.24
C LEU A 43 20.38 -1.93 -5.39
N PHE A 44 19.40 -1.47 -6.17
CA PHE A 44 18.09 -2.12 -6.27
C PHE A 44 18.13 -3.49 -6.97
N LEU A 45 19.06 -3.72 -7.91
CA LEU A 45 19.18 -4.98 -8.65
C LEU A 45 20.02 -6.05 -7.93
N ARG A 46 20.79 -5.68 -6.89
CA ARG A 46 21.67 -6.62 -6.19
C ARG A 46 21.51 -6.44 -4.69
N SER A 47 20.93 -7.42 -3.99
CA SER A 47 20.90 -7.45 -2.52
C SER A 47 22.33 -7.62 -2.00
N PRO A 48 23.01 -6.56 -1.52
CA PRO A 48 24.37 -6.71 -1.00
C PRO A 48 24.31 -7.51 0.29
N GLY A 49 25.29 -8.37 0.55
CA GLY A 49 25.42 -9.02 1.85
C GLY A 49 25.60 -7.99 2.98
N MET A 50 25.29 -8.36 4.22
CA MET A 50 25.41 -7.48 5.39
C MET A 50 26.82 -6.90 5.56
N ASP A 51 27.86 -7.64 5.19
CA ASP A 51 29.25 -7.18 5.26
C ASP A 51 29.53 -6.10 4.22
N ALA A 52 28.96 -6.21 3.02
CA ALA A 52 29.04 -5.16 2.01
C ALA A 52 28.32 -3.88 2.48
N LEU A 53 27.16 -4.00 3.14
CA LEU A 53 26.44 -2.85 3.71
C LEU A 53 27.22 -2.16 4.84
N ARG A 54 27.96 -2.90 5.67
CA ARG A 54 28.83 -2.30 6.72
C ARG A 54 29.97 -1.47 6.13
N ILE A 55 30.52 -1.89 5.00
CA ILE A 55 31.60 -1.18 4.30
C ILE A 55 31.06 0.00 3.49
N ILE A 56 29.94 -0.22 2.80
CA ILE A 56 29.35 0.76 1.87
C ILE A 56 28.51 1.82 2.63
N GLY A 57 27.94 1.49 3.78
CA GLY A 57 27.08 2.38 4.57
C GLY A 57 27.72 3.73 4.93
N PRO A 58 28.92 3.76 5.53
CA PRO A 58 29.64 5.01 5.80
C PRO A 58 29.98 5.82 4.54
N ILE A 59 30.26 5.14 3.42
CA ILE A 59 30.52 5.77 2.12
C ILE A 59 29.24 6.40 1.58
N LEU A 60 28.11 5.69 1.63
CA LEU A 60 26.80 6.22 1.24
C LEU A 60 26.41 7.41 2.12
N ALA A 61 26.63 7.35 3.43
CA ALA A 61 26.36 8.46 4.36
C ALA A 61 27.27 9.67 4.07
N SER A 62 28.53 9.46 3.71
CA SER A 62 29.46 10.54 3.35
C SER A 62 29.07 11.18 2.00
N LEU A 63 28.71 10.37 1.00
CA LEU A 63 28.19 10.84 -0.29
C LEU A 63 26.86 11.59 -0.13
N TRP A 64 26.02 11.13 0.80
CA TRP A 64 24.78 11.80 1.20
C TRP A 64 25.11 13.19 1.76
N LEU A 65 25.93 13.28 2.82
CA LEU A 65 26.32 14.57 3.41
C LEU A 65 26.95 15.54 2.40
N ALA A 66 27.80 15.05 1.48
CA ALA A 66 28.38 15.87 0.41
C ALA A 66 27.32 16.36 -0.59
N GLY A 67 26.29 15.55 -0.88
CA GLY A 67 25.15 15.95 -1.70
C GLY A 67 24.33 17.08 -1.07
N ILE A 68 24.08 17.03 0.25
CA ILE A 68 23.43 18.12 0.99
C ILE A 68 24.21 19.42 0.84
N GLU A 69 25.53 19.38 1.06
CA GLU A 69 26.38 20.55 0.94
C GLU A 69 26.34 21.15 -0.47
N ALA A 70 26.37 20.30 -1.51
CA ALA A 70 26.24 20.74 -2.90
C ALA A 70 24.88 21.41 -3.19
N LEU A 71 23.77 20.89 -2.66
CA LEU A 71 22.44 21.49 -2.85
C LEU A 71 22.30 22.89 -2.26
N PHE A 72 23.00 23.18 -1.16
CA PHE A 72 22.97 24.51 -0.54
C PHE A 72 23.86 25.52 -1.26
N ILE A 73 24.92 25.06 -1.93
CA ILE A 73 25.92 25.89 -2.63
C ILE A 73 25.52 26.25 -4.07
N PHE A 74 24.83 25.36 -4.80
CA PHE A 74 24.48 25.59 -6.20
C PHE A 74 23.04 26.09 -6.38
N ASP A 75 22.89 27.24 -7.06
CA ASP A 75 21.57 27.78 -7.40
C ASP A 75 20.83 26.92 -8.42
N ALA A 76 19.52 26.79 -8.24
CA ALA A 76 18.66 26.04 -9.14
C ALA A 76 18.61 26.70 -10.54
N PRO A 77 18.61 25.91 -11.63
CA PRO A 77 18.49 26.45 -12.97
C PRO A 77 17.17 27.24 -13.14
N GLY A 78 17.26 28.38 -13.82
CA GLY A 78 16.11 29.26 -14.08
C GLY A 78 14.96 28.54 -14.80
N ARG A 79 13.72 28.89 -14.44
CA ARG A 79 12.50 28.32 -15.02
C ARG A 79 12.44 28.57 -16.52
N ILE A 80 12.41 27.50 -17.31
CA ILE A 80 12.07 27.58 -18.74
C ILE A 80 10.56 27.43 -18.83
N ALA A 81 9.88 28.42 -19.42
CA ALA A 81 8.45 28.34 -19.69
C ALA A 81 8.19 27.34 -20.83
N LEU A 82 8.06 26.06 -20.49
CA LEU A 82 7.60 25.03 -21.42
C LEU A 82 6.08 25.10 -21.53
N GLU A 83 5.57 25.34 -22.74
CA GLU A 83 4.14 25.17 -23.03
C GLU A 83 3.71 23.74 -22.70
N LYS A 84 2.74 23.61 -21.79
CA LYS A 84 2.08 22.32 -21.51
C LYS A 84 1.26 21.92 -22.73
N SER A 85 1.91 21.22 -23.67
CA SER A 85 1.23 20.49 -24.74
C SER A 85 0.31 19.44 -24.10
N GLY A 86 -0.97 19.80 -23.91
CA GLY A 86 -2.00 18.93 -23.38
C GLY A 86 -2.34 17.82 -24.36
N SER A 87 -1.60 16.70 -24.30
CA SER A 87 -2.03 15.47 -24.96
C SER A 87 -3.40 15.06 -24.44
N LYS A 88 -4.42 15.09 -25.31
CA LYS A 88 -5.82 14.73 -25.01
C LYS A 88 -6.06 13.21 -24.86
N ARG A 89 -5.02 12.37 -24.91
CA ARG A 89 -5.19 10.92 -24.83
C ARG A 89 -5.31 10.44 -23.39
N PRO A 90 -6.16 9.43 -23.10
CA PRO A 90 -6.32 8.95 -21.75
C PRO A 90 -5.11 8.09 -21.35
N ALA A 91 -4.38 8.50 -20.31
CA ALA A 91 -3.27 7.74 -19.74
C ALA A 91 -3.74 6.48 -18.96
N ILE A 92 -5.00 6.46 -18.52
CA ILE A 92 -5.58 5.38 -17.71
C ILE A 92 -5.59 4.03 -18.46
N PRO A 93 -6.15 3.90 -19.68
CA PRO A 93 -6.12 2.63 -20.43
C PRO A 93 -4.71 2.07 -20.64
N ILE A 94 -3.71 2.93 -20.71
CA ILE A 94 -2.33 2.54 -21.00
C ILE A 94 -1.67 1.91 -19.77
N VAL A 95 -1.93 2.48 -18.58
CA VAL A 95 -1.52 1.86 -17.31
C VAL A 95 -2.28 0.56 -17.06
N LEU A 96 -3.55 0.48 -17.50
CA LEU A 96 -4.31 -0.77 -17.45
C LEU A 96 -3.70 -1.87 -18.31
N PHE A 97 -3.05 -1.58 -19.45
CA PHE A 97 -2.27 -2.59 -20.17
C PHE A 97 -1.06 -3.07 -19.35
N GLY A 98 -0.37 -2.17 -18.64
CA GLY A 98 0.70 -2.54 -17.72
C GLY A 98 0.23 -3.52 -16.64
N TYR A 99 -0.89 -3.20 -15.97
CA TYR A 99 -1.53 -4.13 -15.03
C TYR A 99 -2.00 -5.41 -15.71
N GLY A 100 -2.58 -5.33 -16.90
CA GLY A 100 -3.04 -6.48 -17.69
C GLY A 100 -1.90 -7.47 -17.98
N ILE A 101 -0.71 -6.97 -18.32
CA ILE A 101 0.48 -7.81 -18.51
C ILE A 101 0.84 -8.53 -17.20
N LEU A 102 0.75 -7.86 -16.05
CA LEU A 102 0.98 -8.51 -14.77
C LEU A 102 -0.14 -9.49 -14.41
N LEU A 103 -1.40 -9.24 -14.79
CA LEU A 103 -2.53 -10.10 -14.45
C LEU A 103 -2.46 -11.48 -15.12
N ILE A 104 -1.97 -11.54 -16.35
CA ILE A 104 -1.96 -12.77 -17.14
C ILE A 104 -0.93 -13.75 -16.58
N PRO A 105 -1.33 -14.99 -16.22
CA PRO A 105 -0.39 -16.03 -15.79
C PRO A 105 0.58 -16.36 -16.92
N SER A 106 1.87 -16.36 -16.62
CA SER A 106 2.90 -16.78 -17.57
C SER A 106 2.84 -18.28 -17.84
N ARG A 107 2.31 -19.06 -16.88
CA ARG A 107 2.20 -20.54 -16.90
C ARG A 107 3.52 -21.31 -17.03
N VAL A 108 4.61 -20.63 -17.32
CA VAL A 108 6.00 -21.09 -17.23
C VAL A 108 6.75 -20.15 -16.29
N SER A 109 7.92 -20.58 -15.82
CA SER A 109 8.74 -19.72 -14.96
C SER A 109 9.09 -18.44 -15.72
N SER A 110 8.82 -17.30 -15.10
CA SER A 110 9.06 -15.98 -15.67
C SER A 110 9.35 -15.00 -14.53
N PRO A 111 10.10 -13.91 -14.76
CA PRO A 111 10.17 -12.81 -13.81
C PRO A 111 8.79 -12.22 -13.45
N LEU A 112 7.78 -12.42 -14.31
CA LEU A 112 6.41 -11.98 -14.13
C LEU A 112 5.45 -13.18 -14.27
N ASP A 113 5.42 -14.05 -13.27
CA ASP A 113 4.64 -15.29 -13.22
C ASP A 113 3.12 -15.09 -13.39
N GLY A 114 2.60 -13.93 -13.04
CA GLY A 114 1.20 -13.52 -13.15
C GLY A 114 0.48 -13.53 -11.81
N LEU A 115 -0.85 -13.67 -11.81
CA LEU A 115 -1.60 -13.73 -10.56
C LEU A 115 -1.37 -15.04 -9.78
N PRO A 116 -1.26 -14.97 -8.44
CA PRO A 116 -1.19 -13.74 -7.63
C PRO A 116 0.19 -13.08 -7.65
N TRP A 117 0.25 -11.74 -7.54
CA TRP A 117 1.48 -10.93 -7.48
C TRP A 117 2.19 -11.02 -6.14
N ASN A 118 2.49 -12.25 -5.71
CA ASN A 118 3.13 -12.56 -4.44
C ASN A 118 4.66 -12.72 -4.57
N THR A 119 5.22 -12.50 -5.75
CA THR A 119 6.67 -12.36 -5.93
C THR A 119 7.12 -10.92 -5.64
N PRO A 120 8.33 -10.70 -5.08
CA PRO A 120 8.85 -9.36 -4.82
C PRO A 120 8.83 -8.44 -6.03
N LEU A 121 9.20 -8.96 -7.20
CA LEU A 121 9.29 -8.16 -8.42
C LEU A 121 7.92 -7.70 -8.92
N GLU A 122 6.93 -8.60 -8.95
CA GLU A 122 5.57 -8.26 -9.37
C GLU A 122 4.89 -7.33 -8.38
N PHE A 123 5.05 -7.60 -7.07
CA PHE A 123 4.52 -6.74 -6.03
C PHE A 123 5.05 -5.31 -6.16
N VAL A 124 6.37 -5.14 -6.29
CA VAL A 124 7.00 -3.82 -6.49
C VAL A 124 6.49 -3.16 -7.78
N THR A 125 6.37 -3.93 -8.85
CA THR A 125 5.91 -3.40 -10.14
C THR A 125 4.46 -2.90 -10.05
N ALA A 126 3.57 -3.73 -9.49
CA ALA A 126 2.13 -3.45 -9.39
C ALA A 126 1.80 -2.40 -8.33
N ALA A 127 2.41 -2.49 -7.15
CA ALA A 127 2.06 -1.69 -5.98
C ALA A 127 2.82 -0.37 -5.90
N LEU A 128 4.03 -0.28 -6.49
CA LEU A 128 4.89 0.92 -6.42
C LEU A 128 5.15 1.54 -7.79
N LEU A 129 5.73 0.80 -8.73
CA LEU A 129 6.24 1.39 -9.98
C LEU A 129 5.12 1.85 -10.92
N LEU A 130 4.09 1.04 -11.15
CA LEU A 130 2.97 1.40 -12.04
C LEU A 130 2.15 2.60 -11.52
N PRO A 131 1.76 2.67 -10.23
CA PRO A 131 1.14 3.88 -9.67
C PRO A 131 2.03 5.11 -9.86
N PHE A 132 3.33 4.97 -9.64
CA PHE A 132 4.27 6.07 -9.76
C PHE A 132 4.42 6.57 -11.21
N VAL A 133 4.53 5.65 -12.16
CA VAL A 133 4.47 5.95 -13.61
C VAL A 133 3.17 6.68 -13.96
N PHE A 134 2.02 6.27 -13.41
CA PHE A 134 0.75 6.93 -13.62
C PHE A 134 0.71 8.37 -13.06
N PHE A 135 1.36 8.65 -11.94
CA PHE A 135 1.38 10.00 -11.37
C PHE A 135 2.33 10.94 -12.10
N LEU A 136 3.50 10.45 -12.52
CA LEU A 136 4.55 11.29 -13.10
C LEU A 136 4.51 11.40 -14.62
N ALA A 137 4.29 10.27 -15.28
CA ALA A 137 4.59 10.12 -16.69
C ALA A 137 3.32 10.12 -17.54
N ARG A 138 2.23 10.78 -17.10
CA ARG A 138 0.94 10.78 -17.83
C ARG A 138 1.09 11.22 -19.28
N GLY A 139 1.88 12.26 -19.52
CA GLY A 139 2.16 12.77 -20.86
C GLY A 139 2.91 11.75 -21.72
N PHE A 140 3.87 11.04 -21.14
CA PHE A 140 4.65 10.02 -21.81
C PHE A 140 3.85 8.75 -22.10
N LEU A 141 3.12 8.24 -21.09
CA LEU A 141 2.20 7.12 -21.25
C LEU A 141 1.25 7.37 -22.42
N SER A 142 0.75 8.58 -22.56
CA SER A 142 -0.14 8.99 -23.64
C SER A 142 0.47 8.97 -25.05
N LYS A 143 1.78 8.80 -25.21
CA LYS A 143 2.46 8.72 -26.52
C LYS A 143 1.99 7.47 -27.27
N LYS A 144 1.66 7.61 -28.57
CA LYS A 144 1.16 6.51 -29.43
C LYS A 144 2.04 5.25 -29.35
N ARG A 145 3.35 5.46 -29.39
CA ARG A 145 4.35 4.37 -29.43
C ARG A 145 4.30 3.53 -28.15
N ILE A 146 4.14 4.15 -26.99
CA ILE A 146 4.07 3.46 -25.69
C ILE A 146 2.75 2.72 -25.56
N ALA A 147 1.65 3.35 -25.95
CA ALA A 147 0.34 2.70 -25.98
C ALA A 147 0.36 1.42 -26.85
N VAL A 148 0.90 1.52 -28.07
CA VAL A 148 1.01 0.40 -29.01
C VAL A 148 1.93 -0.69 -28.47
N LEU A 149 3.08 -0.31 -27.90
CA LEU A 149 4.00 -1.27 -27.29
C LEU A 149 3.34 -2.07 -26.16
N LEU A 150 2.73 -1.39 -25.19
CA LEU A 150 2.09 -2.06 -24.04
C LEU A 150 0.88 -2.91 -24.47
N ALA A 151 0.09 -2.43 -25.44
CA ALA A 151 -1.00 -3.22 -26.02
C ALA A 151 -0.49 -4.48 -26.72
N LEU A 152 0.59 -4.37 -27.51
CA LEU A 152 1.21 -5.52 -28.18
C LEU A 152 1.75 -6.52 -27.16
N LEU A 153 2.48 -6.07 -26.15
CA LEU A 153 3.00 -6.92 -25.07
C LEU A 153 1.88 -7.65 -24.34
N PHE A 154 0.77 -6.96 -24.05
CA PHE A 154 -0.42 -7.56 -23.46
C PHE A 154 -1.00 -8.67 -24.34
N VAL A 155 -1.20 -8.41 -25.63
CA VAL A 155 -1.75 -9.40 -26.58
C VAL A 155 -0.83 -10.60 -26.73
N VAL A 156 0.49 -10.39 -26.86
CA VAL A 156 1.46 -11.48 -26.97
C VAL A 156 1.46 -12.32 -25.68
N LYS A 157 1.45 -11.68 -24.50
CA LYS A 157 1.40 -12.43 -23.23
C LYS A 157 0.12 -13.26 -23.11
N ALA A 158 -1.02 -12.69 -23.48
CA ALA A 158 -2.30 -13.38 -23.49
C ALA A 158 -2.31 -14.56 -24.48
N ALA A 159 -1.76 -14.38 -25.67
CA ALA A 159 -1.65 -15.45 -26.66
C ALA A 159 -0.76 -16.58 -26.14
N VAL A 160 0.43 -16.27 -25.61
CA VAL A 160 1.36 -17.27 -25.07
C VAL A 160 0.74 -18.05 -23.91
N SER A 161 0.03 -17.38 -22.99
CA SER A 161 -0.59 -18.07 -21.85
C SER A 161 -1.68 -19.05 -22.26
N LEU A 162 -2.38 -18.85 -23.38
CA LEU A 162 -3.40 -19.78 -23.87
C LEU A 162 -2.81 -21.11 -24.36
N PHE A 163 -1.57 -21.12 -24.84
CA PHE A 163 -0.92 -22.32 -25.42
C PHE A 163 -0.03 -23.08 -24.43
N LEU A 164 0.22 -22.54 -23.24
CA LEU A 164 1.10 -23.14 -22.25
C LEU A 164 0.35 -23.98 -21.21
N PRO A 165 0.90 -25.13 -20.79
CA PRO A 165 0.41 -25.83 -19.61
C PRO A 165 0.77 -25.05 -18.34
N GLN A 166 -0.04 -25.19 -17.29
CA GLN A 166 0.19 -24.52 -16.02
C GLN A 166 1.36 -25.17 -15.27
N SER A 167 2.47 -24.45 -15.09
CA SER A 167 3.58 -24.86 -14.23
C SER A 167 3.21 -24.89 -12.75
N GLY A 168 3.92 -25.73 -12.00
CA GLY A 168 3.74 -25.92 -10.56
C GLY A 168 2.94 -27.17 -10.22
N LEU A 169 2.64 -27.35 -8.93
CA LEU A 169 1.87 -28.48 -8.41
C LEU A 169 0.49 -28.04 -7.95
N GLY A 170 -0.54 -28.80 -8.29
CA GLY A 170 -1.88 -28.58 -7.75
C GLY A 170 -1.92 -29.05 -6.30
N VAL A 171 -2.29 -28.15 -5.39
CA VAL A 171 -2.36 -28.41 -3.94
C VAL A 171 -3.79 -28.28 -3.45
N ARG A 172 -4.25 -29.27 -2.69
CA ARG A 172 -5.50 -29.22 -1.93
C ARG A 172 -5.19 -29.33 -0.45
N VAL A 173 -5.75 -28.41 0.32
CA VAL A 173 -5.60 -28.38 1.77
C VAL A 173 -6.90 -28.80 2.43
N TYR A 174 -6.80 -29.61 3.47
CA TYR A 174 -7.92 -30.03 4.32
C TYR A 174 -7.58 -29.68 5.76
N LEU A 175 -8.52 -29.07 6.49
CA LEU A 175 -8.33 -28.67 7.89
C LEU A 175 -8.94 -29.66 8.89
N SER A 176 -9.59 -30.72 8.41
CA SER A 176 -10.07 -31.82 9.24
C SER A 176 -10.04 -33.14 8.47
N ASP A 177 -9.94 -34.26 9.19
CA ASP A 177 -10.03 -35.59 8.58
C ASP A 177 -11.40 -35.85 7.94
N ALA A 178 -12.48 -35.27 8.48
CA ALA A 178 -13.81 -35.36 7.91
C ALA A 178 -13.90 -34.67 6.53
N ASP A 179 -13.24 -33.51 6.39
CA ASP A 179 -13.19 -32.79 5.12
C ASP A 179 -12.32 -33.52 4.10
N ARG A 180 -11.22 -34.14 4.55
CA ARG A 180 -10.40 -35.02 3.71
C ARG A 180 -11.19 -36.24 3.22
N ALA A 181 -11.89 -36.93 4.12
CA ALA A 181 -12.70 -38.11 3.77
C ALA A 181 -13.85 -37.79 2.81
N SER A 182 -14.41 -36.57 2.91
CA SER A 182 -15.48 -36.09 2.02
C SER A 182 -14.96 -35.41 0.74
N GLY A 183 -13.64 -35.28 0.56
CA GLY A 183 -13.03 -34.59 -0.59
C GLY A 183 -13.31 -33.08 -0.64
N ARG A 184 -13.74 -32.48 0.47
CA ARG A 184 -14.04 -31.04 0.58
C ARG A 184 -12.80 -30.28 0.99
N PHE A 185 -11.95 -29.96 0.02
CA PHE A 185 -10.76 -29.14 0.27
C PHE A 185 -11.13 -27.69 0.56
N GLU A 186 -10.24 -26.99 1.26
CA GLU A 186 -10.39 -25.57 1.55
C GLU A 186 -10.15 -24.71 0.34
N ARG A 187 -11.18 -23.94 -0.02
CA ARG A 187 -11.08 -22.94 -1.08
C ARG A 187 -10.40 -21.68 -0.58
N THR A 188 -9.64 -21.08 -1.48
CA THR A 188 -8.90 -19.84 -1.25
C THR A 188 -9.25 -18.78 -2.28
N TYR A 189 -8.65 -17.60 -2.17
CA TYR A 189 -8.70 -16.60 -3.25
C TYR A 189 -8.10 -17.13 -4.57
N ALA A 190 -7.10 -18.02 -4.50
CA ALA A 190 -6.50 -18.64 -5.69
C ALA A 190 -7.45 -19.65 -6.35
N SER A 191 -8.41 -20.21 -5.62
CA SER A 191 -9.43 -21.13 -6.18
C SER A 191 -10.34 -20.45 -7.22
N LEU A 192 -10.41 -19.11 -7.27
CA LEU A 192 -11.09 -18.39 -8.35
C LEU A 192 -10.38 -18.61 -9.70
N LEU A 193 -9.05 -18.69 -9.68
CA LEU A 193 -8.21 -18.95 -10.85
C LEU A 193 -8.06 -20.46 -11.11
N TYR A 194 -8.04 -21.26 -10.05
CA TYR A 194 -7.81 -22.70 -10.09
C TYR A 194 -8.91 -23.46 -9.34
N PRO A 195 -10.10 -23.69 -9.95
CA PRO A 195 -11.27 -24.21 -9.24
C PRO A 195 -11.10 -25.59 -8.62
N SER A 196 -10.13 -26.37 -9.09
CA SER A 196 -9.86 -27.75 -8.64
C SER A 196 -8.85 -27.85 -7.49
N TYR A 197 -8.26 -26.73 -7.07
CA TYR A 197 -7.17 -26.69 -6.09
C TYR A 197 -7.38 -25.57 -5.07
N SER A 198 -6.81 -25.75 -3.87
CA SER A 198 -6.61 -24.66 -2.92
C SER A 198 -5.60 -23.67 -3.49
N GLN A 199 -4.55 -24.14 -4.14
CA GLN A 199 -3.57 -23.30 -4.84
C GLN A 199 -2.81 -24.12 -5.88
N VAL A 200 -2.28 -23.46 -6.91
CA VAL A 200 -1.17 -24.02 -7.70
C VAL A 200 0.15 -23.52 -7.10
N MET A 201 0.93 -24.45 -6.56
CA MET A 201 2.22 -24.19 -5.94
C MET A 201 3.28 -23.92 -7.00
N GLN A 202 3.72 -22.67 -7.11
CA GLN A 202 4.82 -22.24 -7.99
C GLN A 202 6.10 -21.89 -7.22
N VAL A 203 5.99 -21.69 -5.90
CA VAL A 203 7.09 -21.45 -4.97
C VAL A 203 7.03 -22.44 -3.81
N PRO A 204 8.18 -22.79 -3.22
CA PRO A 204 8.24 -23.76 -2.13
C PRO A 204 7.56 -23.25 -0.86
N PHE A 205 6.91 -24.14 -0.12
CA PHE A 205 6.38 -23.84 1.20
C PHE A 205 7.49 -24.06 2.22
N ARG A 206 8.12 -22.97 2.66
CA ARG A 206 9.30 -23.04 3.55
C ARG A 206 8.92 -22.90 5.01
N THR A 207 7.80 -22.24 5.25
CA THR A 207 7.20 -22.05 6.55
C THR A 207 5.74 -22.47 6.52
N PHE A 208 5.20 -22.70 7.70
CA PHE A 208 3.79 -23.04 7.87
C PHE A 208 2.83 -22.02 7.24
N PHE A 209 3.16 -20.73 7.31
CA PHE A 209 2.31 -19.68 6.76
C PHE A 209 2.37 -19.56 5.23
N ASP A 210 3.30 -20.24 4.57
CA ASP A 210 3.35 -20.26 3.10
C ASP A 210 2.28 -21.18 2.49
N PHE A 211 1.74 -22.12 3.27
CA PHE A 211 0.64 -22.98 2.81
C PHE A 211 -0.64 -22.15 2.59
N PRO A 212 -1.55 -22.59 1.69
CA PRO A 212 -2.79 -21.88 1.40
C PRO A 212 -3.84 -22.14 2.49
N ILE A 213 -3.65 -21.51 3.65
CA ILE A 213 -4.40 -21.72 4.89
C ILE A 213 -5.05 -20.45 5.42
N GLU A 214 -5.34 -19.47 4.57
CA GLU A 214 -5.91 -18.20 5.02
C GLU A 214 -7.30 -18.33 5.68
N SER A 215 -8.00 -19.45 5.42
CA SER A 215 -9.27 -19.81 6.05
C SER A 215 -9.19 -19.94 7.57
N ILE A 216 -8.00 -20.13 8.14
CA ILE A 216 -7.78 -20.15 9.60
C ILE A 216 -8.29 -18.85 10.26
N ASN A 217 -8.17 -17.70 9.58
CA ASN A 217 -8.66 -16.42 10.11
C ASN A 217 -10.20 -16.37 10.26
N ARG A 218 -10.96 -17.35 9.74
CA ARG A 218 -12.42 -17.43 9.88
C ARG A 218 -12.87 -17.93 11.25
N HIS A 219 -12.18 -18.93 11.79
CA HIS A 219 -12.61 -19.66 12.98
C HIS A 219 -11.90 -19.18 14.26
N GLY A 220 -10.99 -18.23 14.09
CA GLY A 220 -10.02 -17.91 15.13
C GLY A 220 -8.91 -18.97 15.14
N PHE A 221 -7.67 -18.52 15.14
CA PHE A 221 -6.54 -19.43 15.09
C PHE A 221 -6.28 -20.05 16.47
N ASP A 222 -6.56 -21.34 16.62
CA ASP A 222 -6.14 -22.15 17.76
C ASP A 222 -4.93 -22.98 17.37
N LYS A 223 -3.79 -22.69 18.00
CA LYS A 223 -2.51 -23.37 17.72
C LYS A 223 -2.47 -24.79 18.26
N ASP A 224 -3.17 -25.04 19.36
CA ASP A 224 -3.06 -26.30 20.10
C ASP A 224 -3.93 -27.39 19.47
N ASN A 225 -4.96 -27.00 18.72
CA ASN A 225 -5.89 -27.90 18.02
C ASN A 225 -5.74 -27.84 16.49
N PHE A 226 -4.65 -27.28 15.97
CA PHE A 226 -4.47 -27.13 14.53
C PHE A 226 -4.08 -28.46 13.87
N TRP A 227 -4.82 -28.86 12.84
CA TRP A 227 -4.51 -30.01 12.00
C TRP A 227 -4.64 -29.65 10.51
N MET A 228 -3.78 -30.21 9.67
CA MET A 228 -3.87 -30.05 8.22
C MET A 228 -3.40 -31.29 7.46
N ALA A 229 -4.16 -31.68 6.44
CA ALA A 229 -3.68 -32.56 5.38
C ALA A 229 -3.48 -31.78 4.08
N VAL A 230 -2.39 -32.10 3.38
CA VAL A 230 -2.03 -31.48 2.11
C VAL A 230 -1.94 -32.56 1.05
N GLU A 231 -2.87 -32.55 0.11
CA GLU A 231 -2.86 -33.40 -1.08
C GLU A 231 -2.16 -32.67 -2.23
N VAL A 232 -1.25 -33.36 -2.90
CA VAL A 232 -0.42 -32.84 -3.98
C VAL A 232 -0.66 -33.66 -5.24
N ASN A 233 -0.95 -32.96 -6.33
CA ASN A 233 -1.20 -33.54 -7.65
C ASN A 233 -0.44 -32.77 -8.73
N GLY A 234 0.12 -33.48 -9.70
CA GLY A 234 0.73 -32.86 -10.88
C GLY A 234 1.45 -33.88 -11.74
N ALA A 235 2.33 -33.40 -12.61
CA ALA A 235 3.23 -34.18 -13.44
C ALA A 235 4.66 -33.67 -13.27
N VAL A 236 5.61 -34.59 -13.40
CA VAL A 236 7.05 -34.32 -13.42
C VAL A 236 7.67 -34.85 -14.70
N SER A 237 8.57 -34.07 -15.30
CA SER A 237 9.44 -34.51 -16.38
C SER A 237 10.89 -34.48 -15.92
N LEU A 238 11.53 -35.64 -15.85
CA LEU A 238 12.92 -35.80 -15.39
C LEU A 238 13.82 -36.29 -16.53
N ALA A 239 15.01 -35.71 -16.66
CA ALA A 239 16.06 -36.29 -17.49
C ALA A 239 16.64 -37.57 -16.86
N LYS A 240 17.30 -38.43 -17.65
CA LYS A 240 17.84 -39.73 -17.16
C LYS A 240 18.77 -39.60 -15.95
N ASP A 241 19.48 -38.48 -15.86
CA ASP A 241 20.41 -38.10 -14.81
C ASP A 241 19.74 -37.26 -13.69
N GLU A 242 18.42 -37.15 -13.65
CA GLU A 242 17.68 -36.39 -12.64
C GLU A 242 16.82 -37.34 -11.78
N ARG A 243 16.73 -37.03 -10.48
CA ARG A 243 15.82 -37.71 -9.53
C ARG A 243 15.02 -36.67 -8.76
N LEU A 244 13.74 -36.93 -8.54
CA LEU A 244 12.89 -36.08 -7.70
C LEU A 244 13.05 -36.49 -6.23
N ILE A 245 13.36 -35.53 -5.38
CA ILE A 245 13.33 -35.66 -3.92
C ILE A 245 12.48 -34.54 -3.34
N ILE A 246 11.92 -34.73 -2.14
CA ILE A 246 11.10 -33.71 -1.50
C ILE A 246 11.62 -33.45 -0.08
N VAL A 247 11.95 -32.20 0.22
CA VAL A 247 12.26 -31.78 1.58
C VAL A 247 10.95 -31.58 2.34
N VAL A 248 10.73 -32.39 3.37
CA VAL A 248 9.52 -32.36 4.21
C VAL A 248 9.90 -32.24 5.70
N GLN A 249 9.31 -31.27 6.39
CA GLN A 249 9.42 -31.10 7.84
C GLN A 249 8.04 -30.93 8.46
N GLY A 250 7.83 -31.46 9.67
CA GLY A 250 6.57 -31.34 10.42
C GLY A 250 5.49 -32.36 10.06
N ALA A 251 5.59 -33.03 8.91
CA ALA A 251 4.63 -34.06 8.51
C ALA A 251 4.91 -35.40 9.21
N VAL A 252 3.88 -36.00 9.81
CA VAL A 252 3.93 -37.33 10.44
C VAL A 252 3.63 -38.45 9.46
N GLU A 253 2.70 -38.22 8.52
CA GLU A 253 2.43 -39.13 7.41
C GLU A 253 2.88 -38.52 6.11
N ARG A 254 3.56 -39.33 5.28
CA ARG A 254 4.10 -38.93 3.99
C ARG A 254 3.86 -40.02 2.98
N ASN A 255 2.92 -39.81 2.07
CA ASN A 255 2.59 -40.76 1.03
C ASN A 255 2.59 -40.02 -0.30
N ILE A 256 3.77 -39.83 -0.88
CA ILE A 256 3.94 -39.22 -2.20
C ILE A 256 4.52 -40.26 -3.13
N LYS A 257 3.90 -40.42 -4.30
CA LYS A 257 4.30 -41.39 -5.32
C LYS A 257 4.35 -40.74 -6.70
N LEU A 258 5.26 -41.27 -7.50
CA LEU A 258 5.31 -41.09 -8.95
C LEU A 258 4.53 -42.23 -9.57
N VAL A 259 3.67 -41.93 -10.54
CA VAL A 259 2.91 -42.93 -11.30
C VAL A 259 3.27 -42.76 -12.77
N ASN A 260 3.80 -43.80 -13.40
CA ASN A 260 4.06 -43.78 -14.83
C ASN A 260 2.70 -43.77 -15.57
N PRO A 261 2.41 -42.74 -16.39
CA PRO A 261 1.11 -42.61 -17.04
C PRO A 261 0.85 -43.71 -18.08
N SER A 262 1.89 -44.32 -18.65
CA SER A 262 1.77 -45.36 -19.69
C SER A 262 1.62 -46.77 -19.11
N THR A 263 2.35 -47.08 -18.03
CA THR A 263 2.35 -48.44 -17.44
C THR A 263 1.48 -48.57 -16.20
N GLY A 264 1.11 -47.46 -15.56
CA GLY A 264 0.43 -47.45 -14.25
C GLY A 264 1.33 -47.86 -13.08
N GLU A 265 2.60 -48.18 -13.34
CA GLU A 265 3.58 -48.51 -12.30
C GLU A 265 3.83 -47.31 -11.40
N TYR A 266 4.00 -47.53 -10.10
CA TYR A 266 4.26 -46.46 -9.15
C TYR A 266 5.55 -46.65 -8.38
N PHE A 267 6.21 -45.54 -8.09
CA PHE A 267 7.44 -45.46 -7.31
C PHE A 267 7.24 -44.48 -6.15
N PRO A 268 7.63 -44.81 -4.91
CA PRO A 268 7.59 -43.85 -3.82
C PRO A 268 8.57 -42.69 -4.10
N VAL A 269 8.15 -41.45 -3.81
CA VAL A 269 9.05 -40.29 -3.83
C VAL A 269 9.76 -40.21 -2.49
N GLU A 270 11.08 -40.12 -2.55
CA GLU A 270 11.89 -40.01 -1.36
C GLU A 270 11.69 -38.66 -0.65
N THR A 271 11.46 -38.71 0.67
CA THR A 271 11.24 -37.51 1.50
C THR A 271 12.32 -37.36 2.55
N ILE A 272 13.02 -36.22 2.52
CA ILE A 272 14.18 -35.95 3.38
C ILE A 272 13.93 -34.75 4.30
N LYS A 273 14.69 -34.65 5.39
CA LYS A 273 14.59 -33.52 6.34
C LYS A 273 15.42 -32.30 5.90
N SER A 274 16.55 -32.53 5.24
CA SER A 274 17.41 -31.50 4.65
C SER A 274 18.03 -32.02 3.35
N ALA A 275 18.41 -31.10 2.47
CA ALA A 275 19.13 -31.39 1.24
C ALA A 275 20.67 -31.45 1.42
N ASP A 276 21.15 -31.26 2.65
CA ASP A 276 22.58 -31.28 2.96
C ASP A 276 23.11 -32.72 3.05
N GLY A 277 24.28 -32.97 2.44
CA GLY A 277 24.97 -34.26 2.54
C GLY A 277 24.47 -35.35 1.59
N LEU A 278 23.78 -34.99 0.50
CA LEU A 278 23.42 -35.93 -0.56
C LEU A 278 24.61 -36.17 -1.50
N ASP A 279 24.87 -37.43 -1.83
CA ASP A 279 26.01 -37.86 -2.64
C ASP A 279 25.59 -38.73 -3.85
N GLU A 280 26.59 -39.20 -4.61
CA GLU A 280 26.37 -40.02 -5.80
C GLU A 280 25.77 -41.39 -5.46
N GLU A 281 26.11 -41.94 -4.30
CA GLU A 281 25.60 -43.22 -3.81
C GLU A 281 24.08 -43.11 -3.51
N TYR A 282 23.69 -42.03 -2.83
CA TYR A 282 22.28 -41.74 -2.59
C TYR A 282 21.51 -41.55 -3.89
N PHE A 283 22.07 -40.84 -4.88
CA PHE A 283 21.45 -40.70 -6.19
C PHE A 283 21.22 -42.05 -6.88
N ALA A 284 22.22 -42.95 -6.84
CA ALA A 284 22.15 -44.27 -7.47
C ALA A 284 21.06 -45.16 -6.84
N SER A 285 20.72 -44.93 -5.57
CA SER A 285 19.67 -45.67 -4.87
C SER A 285 18.24 -45.30 -5.29
N LEU A 286 18.04 -44.14 -5.94
CA LEU A 286 16.72 -43.62 -6.26
C LEU A 286 16.23 -44.06 -7.65
N PRO A 287 14.93 -44.41 -7.79
CA PRO A 287 14.37 -44.84 -9.06
C PRO A 287 14.25 -43.68 -10.05
N PHE A 288 14.56 -43.95 -11.32
CA PHE A 288 14.27 -43.02 -12.42
C PHE A 288 12.83 -43.21 -12.90
N ALA A 289 12.04 -42.14 -12.90
CA ALA A 289 10.64 -42.20 -13.32
C ALA A 289 10.35 -41.50 -14.66
N GLY A 290 11.34 -40.81 -15.26
CA GLY A 290 11.14 -40.06 -16.51
C GLY A 290 10.00 -39.05 -16.42
N ASN A 291 9.02 -39.18 -17.32
CA ASN A 291 7.76 -38.47 -17.25
C ASN A 291 6.78 -39.27 -16.37
N ALA A 292 6.34 -38.70 -15.26
CA ALA A 292 5.45 -39.35 -14.31
C ALA A 292 4.44 -38.39 -13.68
N GLU A 293 3.29 -38.90 -13.27
CA GLU A 293 2.34 -38.15 -12.45
C GLU A 293 2.77 -38.18 -10.98
N ILE A 294 2.77 -37.03 -10.31
CA ILE A 294 2.94 -36.92 -8.87
C ILE A 294 1.57 -36.96 -8.22
N LYS A 295 1.36 -37.90 -7.30
CA LYS A 295 0.14 -37.97 -6.47
C LYS A 295 0.53 -38.30 -5.04
N GLY A 296 -0.13 -37.67 -4.07
CA GLY A 296 0.10 -38.01 -2.68
C GLY A 296 -0.50 -37.07 -1.67
N TRP A 297 -0.25 -37.36 -0.39
CA TRP A 297 -0.62 -36.48 0.71
C TRP A 297 0.44 -36.44 1.82
N LEU A 298 0.36 -35.36 2.60
CA LEU A 298 1.12 -35.11 3.81
C LEU A 298 0.16 -34.75 4.95
N ILE A 299 0.41 -35.23 6.17
CA ILE A 299 -0.38 -34.86 7.34
C ILE A 299 0.49 -34.11 8.36
N PHE A 300 0.04 -32.92 8.74
CA PHE A 300 0.63 -32.04 9.73
C PHE A 300 -0.32 -31.96 10.94
N PRO A 301 -0.03 -32.68 12.04
CA PRO A 301 -0.98 -32.84 13.13
C PRO A 301 -1.01 -31.67 14.11
N ASN A 302 -0.03 -30.76 14.04
CA ASN A 302 0.13 -29.64 14.96
C ASN A 302 0.61 -28.40 14.18
N TYR A 303 0.34 -27.21 14.72
CA TYR A 303 1.02 -25.98 14.31
C TYR A 303 2.52 -26.06 14.63
N GLY A 304 3.38 -25.58 13.71
CA GLY A 304 4.83 -25.54 13.95
C GLY A 304 5.65 -25.51 12.67
N ASN A 305 6.83 -26.15 12.70
CA ASN A 305 7.71 -26.24 11.55
C ASN A 305 7.09 -27.13 10.46
N ALA A 306 6.42 -26.52 9.49
CA ALA A 306 5.98 -27.20 8.26
C ALA A 306 6.82 -26.71 7.07
N ARG A 307 7.32 -27.66 6.29
CA ARG A 307 8.07 -27.39 5.05
C ARG A 307 7.70 -28.44 4.00
N PHE A 308 7.52 -27.97 2.77
CA PHE A 308 7.33 -28.79 1.59
C PHE A 308 8.05 -28.12 0.40
N GLU A 309 9.15 -28.71 -0.01
CA GLU A 309 10.00 -28.16 -1.08
C GLU A 309 10.49 -29.28 -2.00
N PRO A 310 9.90 -29.41 -3.20
CA PRO A 310 10.35 -30.37 -4.20
C PRO A 310 11.67 -29.91 -4.85
N MET A 311 12.62 -30.83 -4.97
CA MET A 311 13.96 -30.61 -5.48
C MET A 311 14.36 -31.70 -6.48
N ILE A 312 15.31 -31.38 -7.36
CA ILE A 312 15.93 -32.31 -8.28
C ILE A 312 17.34 -32.62 -7.80
N LEU A 313 17.64 -33.89 -7.58
CA LEU A 313 18.97 -34.41 -7.31
C LEU A 313 19.64 -34.81 -8.63
N LYS A 314 20.91 -34.43 -8.78
CA LYS A 314 21.79 -34.77 -9.90
C LYS A 314 22.81 -35.84 -9.52
N PRO A 315 23.50 -36.47 -10.48
CA PRO A 315 24.40 -37.59 -10.19
C PRO A 315 25.58 -37.20 -9.32
N ASN A 316 26.03 -35.95 -9.40
CA ASN A 316 27.13 -35.39 -8.61
C ASN A 316 26.72 -34.97 -7.19
N GLY A 317 25.53 -35.38 -6.71
CA GLY A 317 24.98 -34.98 -5.41
C GLY A 317 24.41 -33.55 -5.35
N SER A 318 24.54 -32.75 -6.41
CA SER A 318 24.01 -31.38 -6.40
C SER A 318 22.48 -31.37 -6.49
N VAL A 319 21.88 -30.45 -5.72
CA VAL A 319 20.44 -30.30 -5.61
C VAL A 319 20.02 -28.97 -6.22
N VAL A 320 18.99 -28.99 -7.07
CA VAL A 320 18.39 -27.78 -7.66
C VAL A 320 16.89 -27.74 -7.41
N PRO A 321 16.27 -26.56 -7.25
CA PRO A 321 14.81 -26.45 -7.08
C PRO A 321 14.04 -27.01 -8.27
N ALA A 322 12.96 -27.76 -8.02
CA ALA A 322 12.15 -28.38 -9.08
C ALA A 322 11.10 -27.44 -9.69
N LEU A 323 10.61 -26.45 -8.95
CA LEU A 323 9.52 -25.55 -9.36
C LEU A 323 9.89 -24.48 -10.42
N PRO A 324 11.07 -23.83 -10.38
CA PRO A 324 11.41 -22.76 -11.34
C PRO A 324 11.74 -23.27 -12.75
N ARG A 325 11.80 -24.59 -12.94
CA ARG A 325 12.02 -25.20 -14.25
C ARG A 325 10.73 -25.93 -14.56
N ILE A 326 10.29 -25.94 -15.82
CA ILE A 326 9.00 -26.52 -16.26
C ILE A 326 8.95 -28.07 -16.11
N ARG A 327 9.82 -28.59 -15.25
CA ARG A 327 9.88 -29.95 -14.72
C ARG A 327 8.62 -30.32 -13.97
N LEU A 328 7.96 -29.39 -13.27
CA LEU A 328 6.71 -29.63 -12.57
C LEU A 328 5.56 -28.85 -13.22
N SER A 329 4.47 -29.56 -13.49
CA SER A 329 3.25 -28.99 -14.08
C SER A 329 1.99 -29.60 -13.46
N VAL A 330 0.87 -28.91 -13.60
CA VAL A 330 -0.43 -29.41 -13.12
C VAL A 330 -0.94 -30.57 -13.99
N SER A 331 -0.51 -30.63 -15.26
CA SER A 331 -0.95 -31.63 -16.24
C SER A 331 0.20 -32.09 -17.14
N ASP A 332 0.23 -33.37 -17.47
CA ASP A 332 1.23 -33.97 -18.35
C ASP A 332 1.17 -33.39 -19.77
N THR A 333 2.22 -32.67 -20.18
CA THR A 333 2.32 -32.08 -21.53
C THR A 333 3.77 -31.91 -21.96
N ASP A 334 4.14 -32.55 -23.07
CA ASP A 334 5.38 -32.31 -23.80
C ASP A 334 5.30 -30.96 -24.56
N SER A 335 5.28 -29.85 -23.85
CA SER A 335 5.25 -28.51 -24.44
C SER A 335 6.66 -27.97 -24.68
N PRO A 336 6.95 -27.27 -25.81
CA PRO A 336 8.25 -26.63 -26.09
C PRO A 336 8.47 -25.41 -25.19
N ALA A 337 8.76 -25.68 -23.93
CA ALA A 337 8.67 -24.72 -22.83
C ALA A 337 9.72 -23.59 -22.90
N HIS A 338 10.92 -23.88 -23.42
CA HIS A 338 12.03 -22.94 -23.48
C HIS A 338 11.82 -21.75 -24.43
N GLY A 339 11.14 -21.97 -25.57
CA GLY A 339 10.85 -20.91 -26.52
C GLY A 339 9.89 -19.88 -25.92
N PHE A 340 8.85 -20.35 -25.24
CA PHE A 340 7.88 -19.49 -24.58
C PHE A 340 8.44 -18.79 -23.34
N GLU A 341 9.29 -19.44 -22.56
CA GLU A 341 10.03 -18.81 -21.46
C GLU A 341 10.84 -17.61 -21.95
N SER A 342 11.54 -17.76 -23.08
CA SER A 342 12.30 -16.66 -23.69
C SER A 342 11.40 -15.48 -24.11
N ILE A 343 10.21 -15.77 -24.65
CA ILE A 343 9.22 -14.74 -25.00
C ILE A 343 8.69 -14.03 -23.73
N GLN A 344 8.36 -14.77 -22.68
CA GLN A 344 7.91 -14.19 -21.41
C GLN A 344 8.99 -13.30 -20.76
N ASN A 345 10.25 -13.73 -20.79
CA ASN A 345 11.38 -12.94 -20.33
C ASN A 345 11.54 -11.65 -21.14
N LEU A 346 11.40 -11.72 -22.47
CA LEU A 346 11.44 -10.54 -23.33
C LEU A 346 10.28 -9.56 -23.03
N ILE A 347 9.08 -10.06 -22.77
CA ILE A 347 7.93 -9.25 -22.37
C ILE A 347 8.21 -8.53 -21.05
N ALA A 348 8.77 -9.24 -20.06
CA ALA A 348 9.14 -8.65 -18.78
C ALA A 348 10.18 -7.54 -18.96
N VAL A 349 11.28 -7.81 -19.68
CA VAL A 349 12.32 -6.82 -19.98
C VAL A 349 11.75 -5.60 -20.70
N ALA A 350 10.88 -5.80 -21.69
CA ALA A 350 10.25 -4.71 -22.43
C ALA A 350 9.31 -3.87 -21.55
N LEU A 351 8.53 -4.50 -20.67
CA LEU A 351 7.68 -3.80 -19.70
C LEU A 351 8.54 -2.97 -18.74
N PHE A 352 9.61 -3.54 -18.17
CA PHE A 352 10.50 -2.82 -17.27
C PHE A 352 11.22 -1.67 -17.96
N ALA A 353 11.70 -1.87 -19.18
CA ALA A 353 12.30 -0.79 -19.98
C ALA A 353 11.29 0.34 -20.21
N ALA A 354 10.04 0.02 -20.57
CA ALA A 354 8.98 1.01 -20.73
C ALA A 354 8.71 1.77 -19.42
N ILE A 355 8.65 1.09 -18.28
CA ILE A 355 8.47 1.70 -16.95
C ILE A 355 9.64 2.64 -16.62
N VAL A 356 10.88 2.19 -16.76
CA VAL A 356 12.07 2.99 -16.45
C VAL A 356 12.15 4.23 -17.33
N ILE A 357 11.88 4.11 -18.64
CA ILE A 357 11.85 5.25 -19.56
C ILE A 357 10.73 6.22 -19.18
N CYS A 358 9.53 5.70 -18.85
CA CYS A 358 8.42 6.53 -18.37
C CYS A 358 8.81 7.32 -17.12
N LEU A 359 9.41 6.65 -16.12
CA LEU A 359 9.83 7.28 -14.88
C LEU A 359 10.89 8.35 -15.12
N PHE A 360 11.90 8.05 -15.93
CA PHE A 360 12.95 9.01 -16.26
C PHE A 360 12.39 10.24 -16.99
N ASP A 361 11.52 10.05 -17.99
CA ASP A 361 10.86 11.15 -18.73
C ASP A 361 9.95 11.96 -17.81
N GLY A 362 9.19 11.31 -16.92
CA GLY A 362 8.32 11.96 -15.94
C GLY A 362 9.11 12.80 -14.93
N ILE A 363 10.20 12.25 -14.39
CA ILE A 363 11.12 12.96 -13.48
C ILE A 363 11.73 14.16 -14.20
N LEU A 364 12.26 13.95 -15.41
CA LEU A 364 12.89 15.01 -16.19
C LEU A 364 11.88 16.12 -16.54
N PHE A 365 10.67 15.75 -16.93
CA PHE A 365 9.60 16.70 -17.21
C PHE A 365 9.22 17.50 -15.97
N SER A 366 8.98 16.84 -14.82
CA SER A 366 8.69 17.52 -13.56
C SER A 366 9.83 18.45 -13.11
N TYR A 367 11.08 18.06 -13.38
CA TYR A 367 12.23 18.90 -13.07
C TYR A 367 12.29 20.14 -13.98
N GLN A 368 12.06 19.94 -15.28
CA GLN A 368 12.05 21.02 -16.29
C GLN A 368 10.90 22.01 -16.08
N THR A 369 9.72 21.54 -15.64
CA THR A 369 8.58 22.42 -15.30
C THR A 369 8.74 23.12 -13.96
N GLY A 370 9.77 22.77 -13.17
CA GLY A 370 9.96 23.26 -11.81
C GLY A 370 8.91 22.72 -10.83
N ASP A 371 8.28 21.59 -11.15
CA ASP A 371 7.43 20.85 -10.21
C ASP A 371 8.28 20.11 -9.15
N ILE A 372 9.50 19.71 -9.49
CA ILE A 372 10.47 19.15 -8.53
C ILE A 372 11.81 19.89 -8.62
N ILE A 373 12.52 19.94 -7.49
CA ILE A 373 13.81 20.64 -7.35
C ILE A 373 14.95 19.66 -7.09
N PRO A 374 16.23 20.10 -7.17
CA PRO A 374 17.37 19.25 -6.84
C PRO A 374 17.24 18.56 -5.47
N ASP A 375 16.74 19.26 -4.44
CA ASP A 375 16.50 18.68 -3.11
C ASP A 375 15.49 17.52 -3.13
N ASP A 376 14.45 17.59 -3.98
CA ASP A 376 13.46 16.52 -4.11
C ASP A 376 14.09 15.27 -4.73
N LEU A 377 14.92 15.46 -5.75
CA LEU A 377 15.66 14.37 -6.39
C LEU A 377 16.66 13.76 -5.43
N TYR A 378 17.39 14.59 -4.71
CA TYR A 378 18.32 14.13 -3.70
C TYR A 378 17.61 13.27 -2.67
N LEU A 379 16.53 13.78 -2.07
CA LEU A 379 15.71 13.08 -1.08
C LEU A 379 15.09 11.79 -1.64
N LEU A 380 14.63 11.80 -2.89
CA LEU A 380 14.20 10.58 -3.60
C LEU A 380 15.30 9.51 -3.59
N PHE A 381 16.52 9.88 -3.98
CA PHE A 381 17.66 8.95 -4.07
C PHE A 381 18.18 8.49 -2.70
N THR A 382 17.74 9.10 -1.60
CA THR A 382 17.96 8.59 -0.24
C THR A 382 17.08 7.39 0.07
N GLY A 383 15.94 7.27 -0.62
CA GLY A 383 14.96 6.20 -0.41
C GLY A 383 15.52 4.79 -0.49
N PRO A 384 16.31 4.41 -1.51
CA PRO A 384 16.97 3.09 -1.57
C PRO A 384 17.91 2.86 -0.39
N ILE A 385 18.64 3.88 0.06
CA ILE A 385 19.54 3.76 1.21
C ILE A 385 18.71 3.45 2.45
N LEU A 386 17.61 4.18 2.67
CA LEU A 386 16.68 3.93 3.77
C LEU A 386 16.03 2.54 3.67
N TYR A 387 15.63 2.09 2.48
CA TYR A 387 15.13 0.72 2.25
C TYR A 387 16.16 -0.33 2.70
N TYR A 388 17.42 -0.17 2.30
CA TYR A 388 18.48 -1.10 2.67
C TYR A 388 18.75 -1.10 4.17
N ILE A 389 18.75 0.07 4.82
CA ILE A 389 18.90 0.20 6.27
C ILE A 389 17.73 -0.51 6.98
N VAL A 390 16.49 -0.28 6.55
CA VAL A 390 15.31 -0.91 7.17
C VAL A 390 15.33 -2.42 6.96
N ASN A 391 15.63 -2.89 5.74
CA ASN A 391 15.70 -4.31 5.42
C ASN A 391 16.82 -5.06 6.16
N ALA A 392 17.88 -4.34 6.56
CA ALA A 392 18.99 -4.86 7.37
C ALA A 392 18.74 -4.77 8.89
N SER A 393 17.82 -3.90 9.31
CA SER A 393 17.54 -3.65 10.73
C SER A 393 16.79 -4.81 11.38
N HIS A 394 17.02 -5.03 12.67
CA HIS A 394 16.20 -5.96 13.45
C HIS A 394 14.76 -5.45 13.50
N LYS A 395 13.78 -6.37 13.37
CA LYS A 395 12.35 -6.04 13.30
C LYS A 395 11.79 -5.23 14.48
N PRO A 396 12.25 -5.41 15.75
CA PRO A 396 11.84 -4.55 16.85
C PRO A 396 12.37 -3.12 16.66
N GLY A 397 11.49 -2.12 16.66
CA GLY A 397 11.87 -0.70 16.57
C GLY A 397 11.96 -0.12 15.15
N ILE A 398 11.59 -0.88 14.10
CA ILE A 398 11.55 -0.34 12.73
C ILE A 398 10.53 0.81 12.61
N ASP A 399 9.41 0.73 13.32
CA ASP A 399 8.41 1.79 13.41
C ASP A 399 9.03 3.11 13.90
N THR A 400 9.81 3.05 14.98
CA THR A 400 10.56 4.19 15.51
C THR A 400 11.61 4.71 14.52
N PHE A 401 12.30 3.81 13.80
CA PHE A 401 13.25 4.21 12.77
C PHE A 401 12.56 4.95 11.62
N ILE A 402 11.44 4.44 11.11
CA ILE A 402 10.68 5.07 10.02
C ILE A 402 10.20 6.46 10.47
N LEU A 403 9.71 6.59 11.70
CA LEU A 403 9.33 7.88 12.29
C LEU A 403 10.49 8.88 12.26
N PHE A 404 11.68 8.51 12.76
CA PHE A 404 12.84 9.39 12.76
C PHE A 404 13.35 9.70 11.35
N ALA A 405 13.30 8.74 10.44
CA ALA A 405 13.65 8.97 9.03
C ALA A 405 12.71 10.00 8.40
N VAL A 406 11.40 9.92 8.63
CA VAL A 406 10.43 10.92 8.16
C VAL A 406 10.70 12.30 8.74
N ILE A 407 11.00 12.39 10.03
CA ILE A 407 11.38 13.66 10.67
C ILE A 407 12.65 14.22 10.00
N ALA A 408 13.66 13.40 9.75
CA ALA A 408 14.88 13.83 9.07
C ALA A 408 14.63 14.34 7.65
N LEU A 409 13.85 13.60 6.83
CA LEU A 409 13.45 14.03 5.49
C LEU A 409 12.70 15.39 5.53
N ALA A 410 11.80 15.55 6.51
CA ALA A 410 11.08 16.80 6.70
C ALA A 410 12.00 17.95 7.12
N LEU A 411 12.94 17.73 8.04
CA LEU A 411 13.90 18.74 8.50
C LEU A 411 14.85 19.19 7.40
N VAL A 412 15.20 18.32 6.45
CA VAL A 412 15.98 18.71 5.26
C VAL A 412 15.12 19.52 4.29
N LYS A 413 13.84 19.16 4.12
CA LYS A 413 12.95 19.81 3.14
C LYS A 413 12.39 21.15 3.61
N LEU A 414 12.13 21.30 4.91
CA LEU A 414 11.46 22.49 5.49
C LEU A 414 12.26 23.80 5.27
N PRO A 415 13.59 23.85 5.46
CA PRO A 415 14.41 25.04 5.20
C PRO A 415 14.34 25.54 3.76
N ALA A 416 14.24 24.63 2.77
CA ALA A 416 14.11 25.01 1.37
C ALA A 416 12.86 25.88 1.11
N TYR A 417 11.80 25.73 1.92
CA TYR A 417 10.62 26.58 1.85
C TYR A 417 10.80 27.93 2.56
N PHE A 418 11.49 27.95 3.70
CA PHE A 418 11.74 29.19 4.44
C PHE A 418 12.70 30.14 3.72
N LEU A 419 13.66 29.59 2.98
CA LEU A 419 14.61 30.36 2.18
C LEU A 419 13.99 30.99 0.91
N GLY A 420 12.67 30.94 0.76
CA GLY A 420 11.94 31.58 -0.34
C GLY A 420 12.25 30.99 -1.71
N ARG A 421 12.95 29.85 -1.76
CA ARG A 421 13.53 29.35 -3.01
C ARG A 421 12.44 28.95 -4.02
N GLN A 422 11.26 28.42 -3.64
CA GLN A 422 10.29 27.89 -4.62
C GLN A 422 8.81 27.76 -4.21
N GLY A 423 7.97 27.42 -5.21
CA GLY A 423 6.58 27.01 -5.04
C GLY A 423 6.39 25.50 -4.87
N TYR A 424 5.54 25.11 -3.93
CA TYR A 424 5.17 23.74 -3.63
C TYR A 424 4.40 23.06 -4.77
N SER A 425 4.82 21.86 -5.14
CA SER A 425 4.04 20.93 -5.95
C SER A 425 3.76 19.65 -5.15
N GLY A 426 2.64 19.00 -5.42
CA GLY A 426 2.35 17.69 -4.81
C GLY A 426 3.35 16.61 -5.26
N ALA A 427 3.94 16.77 -6.45
CA ALA A 427 5.02 15.91 -6.91
C ALA A 427 6.24 16.06 -5.99
N GLY A 428 6.69 17.29 -5.70
CA GLY A 428 7.83 17.54 -4.80
C GLY A 428 7.69 16.85 -3.45
N TYR A 429 6.49 16.87 -2.85
CA TYR A 429 6.21 16.10 -1.62
C TYR A 429 6.36 14.59 -1.79
N LEU A 430 5.76 14.03 -2.84
CA LEU A 430 5.85 12.60 -3.13
C LEU A 430 7.30 12.17 -3.39
N PHE A 431 8.11 13.02 -4.03
CA PHE A 431 9.53 12.76 -4.28
C PHE A 431 10.38 12.84 -3.02
N ALA A 432 10.23 13.93 -2.26
CA ALA A 432 11.05 14.18 -1.09
C ALA A 432 10.73 13.27 0.09
N VAL A 433 9.46 12.90 0.26
CA VAL A 433 8.98 12.17 1.45
C VAL A 433 8.22 10.92 1.06
N GLY A 434 7.30 11.00 0.09
CA GLY A 434 6.43 9.86 -0.26
C GLY A 434 7.18 8.58 -0.65
N ILE A 435 8.01 8.63 -1.69
CA ILE A 435 8.69 7.44 -2.22
C ILE A 435 9.74 6.90 -1.25
N PRO A 436 10.60 7.73 -0.61
CA PRO A 436 11.49 7.22 0.43
C PRO A 436 10.73 6.45 1.53
N VAL A 437 9.56 6.95 1.95
CA VAL A 437 8.72 6.29 2.94
C VAL A 437 8.11 4.99 2.41
N LEU A 438 7.55 4.99 1.19
CA LEU A 438 7.03 3.76 0.57
C LEU A 438 8.10 2.68 0.41
N LEU A 439 9.33 3.08 0.06
CA LEU A 439 10.46 2.17 -0.01
C LEU A 439 10.77 1.59 1.38
N MET A 440 10.76 2.37 2.46
CA MET A 440 10.89 1.81 3.81
C MET A 440 9.76 0.83 4.17
N PHE A 441 8.51 1.14 3.82
CA PHE A 441 7.37 0.23 4.04
C PHE A 441 7.50 -1.07 3.26
N LEU A 442 8.03 -1.03 2.04
CA LEU A 442 8.27 -2.22 1.24
C LEU A 442 9.20 -3.21 1.97
N ALA A 443 10.23 -2.73 2.68
CA ALA A 443 11.17 -3.57 3.42
C ALA A 443 10.52 -4.38 4.56
N LEU A 444 9.35 -3.94 5.08
CA LEU A 444 8.66 -4.64 6.17
C LEU A 444 8.08 -5.98 5.73
N ASP A 445 7.58 -6.02 4.49
CA ASP A 445 6.62 -7.02 4.04
C ASP A 445 7.06 -7.81 2.81
N ILE A 446 8.04 -7.30 2.04
CA ILE A 446 8.47 -7.92 0.77
C ILE A 446 8.93 -9.38 0.89
N ARG A 447 9.36 -9.81 2.08
CA ARG A 447 9.78 -11.20 2.34
C ARG A 447 8.63 -12.15 2.69
N ASN A 448 7.45 -11.61 2.99
CA ASN A 448 6.29 -12.33 3.50
C ASN A 448 5.08 -12.26 2.53
N LEU A 449 5.32 -11.97 1.25
CA LEU A 449 4.26 -11.73 0.26
C LEU A 449 3.41 -12.98 -0.03
N ALA A 450 3.97 -14.18 0.13
CA ALA A 450 3.23 -15.43 0.00
C ALA A 450 2.64 -15.92 1.33
N ALA A 451 3.07 -15.35 2.45
CA ALA A 451 2.74 -15.86 3.78
C ALA A 451 1.41 -15.30 4.30
N MET A 452 0.60 -16.17 4.87
CA MET A 452 -0.60 -15.82 5.63
C MET A 452 -0.22 -15.04 6.90
N THR A 453 -1.01 -14.01 7.23
CA THR A 453 -0.87 -13.28 8.49
C THR A 453 -2.02 -13.63 9.44
N PRO A 454 -1.74 -14.20 10.63
CA PRO A 454 -2.78 -14.49 11.60
C PRO A 454 -3.32 -13.18 12.20
N ILE A 455 -4.63 -13.02 12.22
CA ILE A 455 -5.29 -11.83 12.78
C ILE A 455 -5.85 -12.17 14.16
N PRO A 456 -5.65 -11.30 15.18
CA PRO A 456 -6.27 -11.50 16.48
C PRO A 456 -7.79 -11.58 16.38
N GLN A 457 -8.39 -12.46 17.18
CA GLN A 457 -9.83 -12.63 17.23
C GLN A 457 -10.54 -11.34 17.69
N TYR A 458 -11.79 -11.16 17.27
CA TYR A 458 -12.67 -10.04 17.64
C TYR A 458 -12.16 -8.65 17.23
N GLN A 459 -11.25 -8.57 16.26
CA GLN A 459 -10.79 -7.31 15.66
C GLN A 459 -11.53 -7.00 14.35
N ASP A 460 -11.70 -5.70 14.04
CA ASP A 460 -12.31 -5.27 12.77
C ASP A 460 -11.61 -5.87 11.54
N ALA A 461 -10.27 -5.98 11.61
CA ALA A 461 -9.46 -6.56 10.54
C ALA A 461 -9.88 -7.99 10.21
N MET A 462 -10.20 -8.80 11.22
CA MET A 462 -10.66 -10.18 11.02
C MET A 462 -12.02 -10.20 10.33
N GLU A 463 -12.95 -9.33 10.75
CA GLU A 463 -14.27 -9.21 10.12
C GLU A 463 -14.14 -8.82 8.64
N TYR A 464 -13.26 -7.87 8.29
CA TYR A 464 -13.00 -7.51 6.90
C TYR A 464 -12.51 -8.70 6.07
N GLN A 465 -11.62 -9.53 6.63
CA GLN A 465 -11.13 -10.73 5.94
C GLN A 465 -12.20 -11.81 5.79
N MET A 466 -13.02 -12.02 6.82
CA MET A 466 -14.13 -12.96 6.76
C MET A 466 -15.15 -12.56 5.68
N LEU A 467 -15.56 -11.29 5.66
CA LEU A 467 -16.49 -10.76 4.68
C LEU A 467 -15.90 -10.78 3.27
N ALA A 468 -14.63 -10.40 3.11
CA ALA A 468 -13.90 -10.49 1.84
C ALA A 468 -13.88 -11.92 1.29
N ARG A 469 -13.60 -12.91 2.14
CA ARG A 469 -13.64 -14.33 1.76
C ARG A 469 -15.05 -14.77 1.40
N ASN A 470 -16.07 -14.34 2.13
CA ASN A 470 -17.45 -14.69 1.80
C ASN A 470 -17.87 -14.15 0.42
N ILE A 471 -17.46 -12.93 0.07
CA ILE A 471 -17.70 -12.33 -1.26
C ILE A 471 -17.02 -13.15 -2.36
N TYR A 472 -15.70 -13.34 -2.26
CA TYR A 472 -14.91 -13.82 -3.40
C TYR A 472 -14.67 -15.33 -3.44
N VAL A 473 -14.72 -16.01 -2.30
CA VAL A 473 -14.46 -17.47 -2.20
C VAL A 473 -15.76 -18.24 -2.01
N ALA A 474 -16.65 -17.77 -1.12
CA ALA A 474 -17.95 -18.41 -0.90
C ALA A 474 -19.03 -17.99 -1.92
N GLY A 475 -18.77 -16.94 -2.71
CA GLY A 475 -19.69 -16.42 -3.72
C GLY A 475 -20.90 -15.66 -3.16
N ASP A 476 -20.85 -15.22 -1.91
CA ASP A 476 -21.85 -14.34 -1.31
C ASP A 476 -21.57 -12.88 -1.71
N ILE A 477 -21.64 -12.61 -3.02
CA ILE A 477 -21.20 -11.35 -3.63
C ILE A 477 -21.85 -10.14 -2.97
N PHE A 478 -23.11 -10.25 -2.60
CA PHE A 478 -23.87 -9.16 -1.96
C PHE A 478 -23.92 -9.25 -0.44
N LEU A 479 -23.18 -10.19 0.19
CA LEU A 479 -23.22 -10.45 1.62
C LEU A 479 -24.65 -10.72 2.15
N ILE A 480 -25.50 -11.38 1.35
CA ILE A 480 -26.87 -11.69 1.72
C ILE A 480 -26.90 -12.84 2.74
N LYS A 481 -25.94 -13.77 2.73
CA LYS A 481 -25.91 -14.88 3.70
C LYS A 481 -25.22 -14.46 5.00
N SER A 482 -24.23 -13.57 4.90
CA SER A 482 -23.47 -13.06 6.05
C SER A 482 -23.37 -11.53 5.99
N PRO A 483 -24.46 -10.80 6.30
CA PRO A 483 -24.41 -9.34 6.29
C PRO A 483 -23.41 -8.84 7.35
N PRO A 484 -22.73 -7.70 7.11
CA PRO A 484 -21.72 -7.18 8.01
C PRO A 484 -22.36 -6.70 9.31
N TRP A 485 -21.69 -6.91 10.45
CA TRP A 485 -22.27 -6.62 11.78
C TRP A 485 -22.52 -5.13 12.02
N ALA A 486 -21.76 -4.28 11.35
CA ALA A 486 -21.97 -2.83 11.28
C ALA A 486 -21.74 -2.36 9.84
N TYR A 487 -22.10 -1.10 9.55
CA TYR A 487 -21.90 -0.53 8.21
C TYR A 487 -20.42 -0.51 7.79
N LYS A 488 -20.03 -1.51 6.99
CA LYS A 488 -18.67 -1.78 6.50
C LYS A 488 -18.71 -2.33 5.08
N VAL A 489 -19.54 -1.76 4.21
CA VAL A 489 -19.93 -2.47 2.98
C VAL A 489 -18.82 -2.51 1.94
N LEU A 490 -18.18 -1.38 1.62
CA LEU A 490 -17.27 -1.32 0.46
C LEU A 490 -15.87 -1.89 0.73
N PHE A 491 -15.37 -1.79 1.96
CA PHE A 491 -13.99 -2.18 2.28
C PHE A 491 -13.70 -3.68 2.16
N PRO A 492 -14.60 -4.62 2.53
CA PRO A 492 -14.44 -6.04 2.24
C PRO A 492 -14.22 -6.36 0.75
N TYR A 493 -14.88 -5.64 -0.17
CA TYR A 493 -14.65 -5.80 -1.61
C TYR A 493 -13.24 -5.37 -2.01
N LEU A 494 -12.76 -4.26 -1.41
CA LEU A 494 -11.39 -3.77 -1.63
C LEU A 494 -10.36 -4.76 -1.07
N ALA A 495 -10.52 -5.22 0.16
CA ALA A 495 -9.64 -6.19 0.81
C ALA A 495 -9.59 -7.51 0.03
N GLY A 496 -10.73 -8.08 -0.32
CA GLY A 496 -10.78 -9.32 -1.11
C GLY A 496 -10.25 -9.15 -2.53
N GLY A 497 -10.47 -7.99 -3.15
CA GLY A 497 -9.86 -7.65 -4.44
C GLY A 497 -8.33 -7.61 -4.36
N LEU A 498 -7.77 -7.04 -3.29
CA LEU A 498 -6.32 -7.10 -3.04
C LEU A 498 -5.84 -8.54 -2.85
N HIS A 499 -6.60 -9.40 -2.15
CA HIS A 499 -6.21 -10.80 -1.96
C HIS A 499 -6.30 -11.64 -3.23
N ILE A 500 -7.22 -11.35 -4.14
CA ILE A 500 -7.21 -11.94 -5.50
C ILE A 500 -5.93 -11.53 -6.24
N LEU A 501 -5.54 -10.26 -6.12
CA LEU A 501 -4.42 -9.71 -6.88
C LEU A 501 -3.05 -10.11 -6.30
N PHE A 502 -2.91 -10.16 -4.98
CA PHE A 502 -1.62 -10.31 -4.29
C PHE A 502 -1.51 -11.58 -3.45
N GLY A 503 -2.54 -12.43 -3.44
CA GLY A 503 -2.58 -13.68 -2.68
C GLY A 503 -2.99 -13.47 -1.22
N GLN A 504 -2.69 -14.45 -0.37
CA GLN A 504 -3.17 -14.50 1.02
C GLN A 504 -2.53 -13.49 1.98
N SER A 505 -1.42 -12.86 1.60
CA SER A 505 -0.71 -11.92 2.48
C SER A 505 -1.45 -10.59 2.63
N LEU A 506 -1.37 -10.00 3.83
CA LEU A 506 -1.92 -8.66 4.11
C LEU A 506 -1.02 -7.52 3.61
N SER A 507 0.16 -7.81 3.05
CA SER A 507 1.14 -6.81 2.62
C SER A 507 0.56 -5.77 1.67
N ALA A 508 -0.29 -6.18 0.72
CA ALA A 508 -0.92 -5.26 -0.23
C ALA A 508 -1.89 -4.27 0.46
N GLN A 509 -2.58 -4.73 1.50
CA GLN A 509 -3.49 -3.90 2.29
C GLN A 509 -2.72 -2.91 3.18
N PHE A 510 -1.60 -3.32 3.79
CA PHE A 510 -0.73 -2.41 4.53
C PHE A 510 -0.09 -1.37 3.60
N PHE A 511 0.32 -1.78 2.40
CA PHE A 511 0.88 -0.88 1.40
C PHE A 511 -0.16 0.10 0.83
N LEU A 512 -1.41 -0.33 0.65
CA LEU A 512 -2.53 0.56 0.33
C LEU A 512 -2.73 1.62 1.42
N ASN A 513 -2.62 1.24 2.70
CA ASN A 513 -2.72 2.19 3.81
C ASN A 513 -1.57 3.19 3.80
N ALA A 514 -0.32 2.75 3.53
CA ALA A 514 0.82 3.64 3.36
C ALA A 514 0.61 4.65 2.22
N TRP A 515 0.16 4.19 1.05
CA TRP A 515 -0.23 5.08 -0.05
C TRP A 515 -1.32 6.06 0.36
N SER A 516 -2.35 5.58 1.06
CA SER A 516 -3.49 6.40 1.44
C SER A 516 -3.10 7.52 2.40
N VAL A 517 -2.23 7.25 3.38
CA VAL A 517 -1.71 8.27 4.30
C VAL A 517 -0.84 9.29 3.57
N LEU A 518 0.09 8.83 2.72
CA LEU A 518 1.00 9.72 1.99
C LEU A 518 0.26 10.65 1.01
N LEU A 519 -0.72 10.10 0.29
CA LEU A 519 -1.57 10.90 -0.59
C LEU A 519 -2.46 11.84 0.23
N SER A 520 -2.99 11.40 1.37
CA SER A 520 -3.75 12.26 2.29
C SER A 520 -2.92 13.46 2.73
N ALA A 521 -1.67 13.26 3.15
CA ALA A 521 -0.75 14.35 3.47
C ALA A 521 -0.50 15.28 2.27
N ALA A 522 -0.29 14.72 1.07
CA ALA A 522 -0.12 15.53 -0.14
C ALA A 522 -1.36 16.40 -0.46
N PHE A 523 -2.57 15.86 -0.28
CA PHE A 523 -3.83 16.58 -0.46
C PHE A 523 -4.13 17.57 0.66
N MET A 524 -3.77 17.27 1.91
CA MET A 524 -3.84 18.22 3.03
C MET A 524 -3.08 19.50 2.70
N ASN A 525 -1.90 19.39 2.08
CA ASN A 525 -1.14 20.56 1.67
C ASN A 525 -1.91 21.40 0.63
N LYS A 526 -2.50 20.75 -0.38
CA LYS A 526 -3.30 21.41 -1.43
C LYS A 526 -4.55 22.08 -0.86
N ILE A 527 -5.26 21.40 0.04
CA ILE A 527 -6.44 21.94 0.71
C ILE A 527 -6.05 23.09 1.65
N GLY A 528 -4.98 22.94 2.41
CA GLY A 528 -4.46 23.98 3.30
C GLY A 528 -4.09 25.25 2.54
N THR A 529 -3.39 25.11 1.42
CA THR A 529 -3.05 26.25 0.54
C THR A 529 -4.28 26.88 -0.13
N TYR A 530 -5.29 26.08 -0.50
CA TYR A 530 -6.59 26.58 -0.96
C TYR A 530 -7.26 27.50 0.11
N PHE A 531 -7.10 27.18 1.39
CA PHE A 531 -7.61 28.01 2.50
C PHE A 531 -6.67 29.13 2.94
N GLY A 532 -5.59 29.40 2.20
CA GLY A 532 -4.68 30.51 2.48
C GLY A 532 -3.53 30.20 3.43
N LEU A 533 -3.26 28.92 3.73
CA LEU A 533 -1.97 28.58 4.33
C LEU A 533 -0.83 28.92 3.37
N THR A 534 0.24 29.47 3.94
CA THR A 534 1.52 29.54 3.25
C THR A 534 2.02 28.12 2.99
N LYS A 535 2.80 27.95 1.92
CA LYS A 535 3.36 26.66 1.52
C LYS A 535 4.16 25.97 2.65
N PRO A 536 5.01 26.66 3.44
CA PRO A 536 5.67 26.05 4.59
C PRO A 536 4.69 25.55 5.64
N SER A 537 3.68 26.35 6.01
CA SER A 537 2.69 25.96 7.04
C SER A 537 1.83 24.77 6.58
N ALA A 538 1.41 24.76 5.32
CA ALA A 538 0.67 23.64 4.73
C ALA A 538 1.52 22.35 4.70
N PHE A 539 2.81 22.47 4.37
CA PHE A 539 3.75 21.34 4.40
C PHE A 539 3.97 20.83 5.83
N ALA A 540 4.19 21.72 6.79
CA ALA A 540 4.36 21.36 8.20
C ALA A 540 3.13 20.63 8.75
N ALA A 541 1.91 21.11 8.47
CA ALA A 541 0.68 20.43 8.87
C ALA A 541 0.55 19.02 8.26
N SER A 542 0.95 18.88 6.99
CA SER A 542 0.90 17.60 6.27
C SER A 542 1.94 16.59 6.78
N ILE A 543 3.14 17.06 7.10
CA ILE A 543 4.18 16.24 7.73
C ILE A 543 3.79 15.86 9.14
N LEU A 544 3.22 16.78 9.92
CA LEU A 544 2.74 16.47 11.26
C LEU A 544 1.67 15.37 11.22
N PHE A 545 0.73 15.42 10.27
CA PHE A 545 -0.21 14.32 10.05
C PHE A 545 0.51 12.99 9.80
N LEU A 546 1.47 12.95 8.87
CA LEU A 546 2.24 11.73 8.58
C LEU A 546 2.98 11.20 9.82
N ILE A 547 3.66 12.08 10.56
CA ILE A 547 4.35 11.75 11.82
C ILE A 547 3.38 11.11 12.82
N LEU A 548 2.20 11.69 13.01
CA LEU A 548 1.20 11.16 13.95
C LEU A 548 0.72 9.76 13.54
N THR A 549 0.61 9.47 12.24
CA THR A 549 0.27 8.10 11.77
C THR A 549 1.39 7.08 11.97
N LEU A 550 2.62 7.52 12.22
CA LEU A 550 3.80 6.67 12.43
C LEU A 550 4.12 6.44 13.91
N LEU A 551 3.35 7.04 14.83
CA LEU A 551 3.45 6.73 16.25
C LEU A 551 3.11 5.25 16.52
N PRO A 552 3.70 4.59 17.52
CA PRO A 552 3.60 3.14 17.73
C PRO A 552 2.17 2.57 17.66
N LEU A 553 1.21 3.24 18.30
CA LEU A 553 -0.19 2.81 18.33
C LEU A 553 -0.81 2.90 16.92
N SER A 554 -0.65 4.05 16.28
CA SER A 554 -1.10 4.33 14.91
C SER A 554 -0.51 3.36 13.91
N PHE A 555 0.79 3.09 14.07
CA PHE A 555 1.56 2.25 13.18
C PHE A 555 1.04 0.81 13.21
N THR A 556 0.77 0.29 14.41
CA THR A 556 0.18 -1.03 14.60
C THR A 556 -1.17 -1.14 13.90
N TYR A 557 -2.05 -0.17 14.12
CA TYR A 557 -3.38 -0.19 13.52
C TYR A 557 -3.37 -0.07 11.99
N PHE A 558 -2.64 0.90 11.44
CA PHE A 558 -2.70 1.19 10.01
C PHE A 558 -1.80 0.29 9.17
N TYR A 559 -0.62 -0.05 9.68
CA TYR A 559 0.40 -0.74 8.89
C TYR A 559 0.65 -2.18 9.34
N ARG A 560 -0.03 -2.68 10.39
CA ARG A 560 0.01 -4.11 10.77
C ARG A 560 -1.35 -4.80 10.87
N PHE A 561 -2.43 -4.07 11.10
CA PHE A 561 -3.79 -4.62 11.04
C PHE A 561 -4.56 -4.25 9.77
N GLY A 562 -4.17 -3.17 9.09
CA GLY A 562 -4.71 -2.83 7.79
C GLY A 562 -6.16 -2.33 7.86
N LEU A 563 -6.44 -1.29 8.64
CA LEU A 563 -7.82 -0.82 8.80
C LEU A 563 -8.33 0.05 7.63
N ILE A 564 -9.64 0.34 7.65
CA ILE A 564 -10.38 1.11 6.64
C ILE A 564 -10.13 2.63 6.69
N GLU A 565 -9.66 3.14 7.83
CA GLU A 565 -9.51 4.57 8.12
C GLU A 565 -8.64 5.29 7.08
N PRO A 566 -7.42 4.82 6.71
CA PRO A 566 -6.58 5.58 5.79
C PRO A 566 -7.19 5.73 4.37
N PRO A 567 -7.73 4.68 3.72
CA PRO A 567 -8.41 4.83 2.44
C PRO A 567 -9.65 5.74 2.51
N ALA A 568 -10.42 5.68 3.60
CA ALA A 568 -11.59 6.54 3.79
C ALA A 568 -11.19 8.01 3.98
N ILE A 569 -10.12 8.29 4.72
CA ILE A 569 -9.56 9.65 4.87
C ILE A 569 -9.08 10.18 3.52
N LEU A 570 -8.37 9.36 2.74
CA LEU A 570 -7.93 9.76 1.39
C LEU A 570 -9.14 10.11 0.51
N ALA A 571 -10.18 9.27 0.49
CA ALA A 571 -11.38 9.53 -0.30
C ALA A 571 -12.09 10.84 0.12
N LEU A 572 -12.16 11.11 1.43
CA LEU A 572 -12.71 12.35 1.96
C LEU A 572 -11.89 13.58 1.52
N LEU A 573 -10.56 13.52 1.63
CA LEU A 573 -9.69 14.62 1.23
C LEU A 573 -9.73 14.83 -0.29
N LEU A 574 -9.81 13.77 -1.09
CA LEU A 574 -10.02 13.86 -2.53
C LEU A 574 -11.37 14.53 -2.86
N THR A 575 -12.42 14.20 -2.10
CA THR A 575 -13.74 14.85 -2.22
C THR A 575 -13.60 16.36 -1.99
N ALA A 576 -12.98 16.76 -0.88
CA ALA A 576 -12.74 18.16 -0.54
C ALA A 576 -11.84 18.88 -1.57
N TYR A 577 -10.78 18.22 -2.04
CA TYR A 577 -9.88 18.74 -3.06
C TYR A 577 -10.60 19.03 -4.37
N PHE A 578 -11.36 18.06 -4.90
CA PHE A 578 -12.09 18.25 -6.15
C PHE A 578 -13.26 19.23 -6.02
N ALA A 579 -13.82 19.39 -4.81
CA ALA A 579 -14.74 20.47 -4.52
C ALA A 579 -14.08 21.85 -4.68
N GLY A 580 -12.88 22.05 -4.09
CA GLY A 580 -12.11 23.30 -4.24
C GLY A 580 -11.67 23.58 -5.68
N GLU A 581 -11.44 22.53 -6.48
CA GLU A 581 -11.11 22.62 -7.91
C GLU A 581 -12.34 22.80 -8.83
N ASN A 582 -13.55 22.93 -8.27
CA ASN A 582 -14.82 23.00 -9.01
C ASN A 582 -15.09 21.79 -9.94
N LYS A 583 -14.56 20.61 -9.62
CA LYS A 583 -14.78 19.36 -10.37
C LYS A 583 -15.88 18.53 -9.74
N PHE A 584 -17.12 19.02 -9.88
CA PHE A 584 -18.31 18.47 -9.22
C PHE A 584 -18.50 16.96 -9.40
N THR A 585 -18.33 16.42 -10.61
CA THR A 585 -18.52 14.99 -10.87
C THR A 585 -17.55 14.11 -10.09
N LEU A 586 -16.27 14.51 -10.04
CA LEU A 586 -15.25 13.76 -9.28
C LEU A 586 -15.50 13.87 -7.78
N MET A 587 -15.81 15.08 -7.31
CA MET A 587 -16.24 15.32 -5.93
C MET A 587 -17.41 14.39 -5.56
N PHE A 588 -18.46 14.32 -6.37
CA PHE A 588 -19.63 13.47 -6.13
C PHE A 588 -19.29 11.99 -6.04
N ILE A 589 -18.55 11.45 -7.03
CA ILE A 589 -18.15 10.04 -7.05
C ILE A 589 -17.32 9.69 -5.81
N LEU A 590 -16.37 10.55 -5.44
CA LEU A 590 -15.53 10.33 -4.26
C LEU A 590 -16.30 10.52 -2.95
N GLY A 591 -17.29 11.41 -2.92
CA GLY A 591 -18.22 11.55 -1.80
C GLY A 591 -19.03 10.28 -1.58
N LEU A 592 -19.53 9.66 -2.67
CA LEU A 592 -20.21 8.37 -2.61
C LEU A 592 -19.28 7.27 -2.09
N ILE A 593 -18.06 7.18 -2.62
CA ILE A 593 -17.06 6.21 -2.14
C ILE A 593 -16.75 6.43 -0.66
N THR A 594 -16.57 7.68 -0.23
CA THR A 594 -16.35 8.03 1.18
C THR A 594 -17.49 7.55 2.06
N GLY A 595 -18.74 7.85 1.69
CA GLY A 595 -19.93 7.41 2.42
C GLY A 595 -20.07 5.89 2.46
N MET A 596 -19.73 5.21 1.36
CA MET A 596 -19.75 3.75 1.24
C MET A 596 -18.66 3.02 2.03
N LEU A 597 -17.50 3.65 2.20
CA LEU A 597 -16.46 3.17 3.11
C LEU A 597 -16.86 3.43 4.55
N ARG A 598 -17.31 4.66 4.85
CA ARG A 598 -17.54 5.14 6.22
C ARG A 598 -18.71 6.10 6.27
N LEU A 599 -19.89 5.57 6.61
CA LEU A 599 -21.11 6.39 6.74
C LEU A 599 -20.98 7.46 7.82
N ASN A 600 -20.14 7.26 8.85
CA ASN A 600 -19.86 8.28 9.85
C ASN A 600 -19.13 9.52 9.29
N PHE A 601 -18.66 9.50 8.04
CA PHE A 601 -18.09 10.68 7.36
C PHE A 601 -19.13 11.46 6.54
N ALA A 602 -20.40 11.02 6.50
CA ALA A 602 -21.44 11.64 5.68
C ALA A 602 -21.56 13.16 5.92
N GLY A 603 -21.50 13.60 7.17
CA GLY A 603 -21.54 15.04 7.49
C GLY A 603 -20.38 15.83 6.86
N ALA A 604 -19.16 15.28 6.88
CA ALA A 604 -18.00 15.90 6.23
C ALA A 604 -18.13 15.89 4.70
N VAL A 605 -18.63 14.78 4.12
CA VAL A 605 -18.93 14.70 2.70
C VAL A 605 -19.96 15.76 2.30
N PHE A 606 -21.04 15.94 3.07
CA PHE A 606 -22.02 17.01 2.80
C PHE A 606 -21.39 18.39 2.89
N THR A 607 -20.60 18.65 3.93
CA THR A 607 -19.98 19.96 4.12
C THR A 607 -18.96 20.30 3.03
N SER A 608 -18.32 19.30 2.42
CA SER A 608 -17.38 19.51 1.31
C SER A 608 -18.01 20.25 0.11
N VAL A 609 -19.33 20.16 -0.09
CA VAL A 609 -20.03 20.91 -1.17
C VAL A 609 -19.92 22.42 -0.99
N THR A 610 -19.71 22.91 0.24
CA THR A 610 -19.48 24.33 0.54
C THR A 610 -18.15 24.85 -0.03
N PHE A 611 -17.23 23.96 -0.42
CA PHE A 611 -15.95 24.37 -1.00
C PHE A 611 -16.13 24.95 -2.42
N LEU A 612 -17.28 24.70 -3.06
CA LEU A 612 -17.71 25.34 -4.31
C LEU A 612 -18.12 26.81 -4.11
N ALA A 613 -18.31 27.24 -2.86
CA ALA A 613 -18.65 28.61 -2.54
C ALA A 613 -17.41 29.52 -2.56
N PRO A 614 -17.61 30.85 -2.67
CA PRO A 614 -16.60 31.81 -2.22
C PRO A 614 -16.26 31.64 -0.72
N ALA A 615 -15.16 32.24 -0.28
CA ALA A 615 -14.74 32.16 1.12
C ALA A 615 -15.77 32.79 2.08
N PHE A 616 -16.03 32.14 3.21
CA PHE A 616 -16.92 32.65 4.25
C PHE A 616 -16.11 33.37 5.32
N THR A 617 -15.70 34.60 5.02
CA THR A 617 -14.86 35.46 5.87
C THR A 617 -15.62 36.70 6.36
N GLY A 618 -15.01 37.44 7.31
CA GLY A 618 -15.58 38.67 7.88
C GLY A 618 -16.22 38.47 9.24
N GLY A 619 -16.99 39.47 9.68
CA GLY A 619 -17.74 39.43 10.95
C GLY A 619 -18.84 38.35 10.94
N LEU A 620 -19.45 38.10 12.11
CA LEU A 620 -20.42 37.01 12.30
C LEU A 620 -21.58 37.07 11.28
N ALA A 621 -22.25 38.22 11.19
CA ALA A 621 -23.37 38.41 10.27
C ALA A 621 -22.95 38.31 8.80
N GLN A 622 -21.75 38.80 8.45
CA GLN A 622 -21.26 38.76 7.07
C GLN A 622 -20.93 37.34 6.61
N ALA A 623 -20.23 36.58 7.44
CA ALA A 623 -19.79 35.23 7.08
C ALA A 623 -20.98 34.25 7.01
N TRP A 624 -21.88 34.29 8.00
CA TRP A 624 -23.12 33.51 7.96
C TRP A 624 -24.08 33.99 6.87
N GLY A 625 -24.21 35.30 6.66
CA GLY A 625 -25.00 35.86 5.57
C GLY A 625 -24.53 35.35 4.20
N SER A 626 -23.20 35.31 3.99
CA SER A 626 -22.60 34.75 2.77
C SER A 626 -22.90 33.27 2.60
N PHE A 627 -22.84 32.48 3.67
CA PHE A 627 -23.23 31.07 3.66
C PHE A 627 -24.71 30.89 3.29
N PHE A 628 -25.63 31.62 3.92
CA PHE A 628 -27.07 31.49 3.65
C PHE A 628 -27.45 31.95 2.25
N ILE A 629 -26.82 33.03 1.74
CA ILE A 629 -26.99 33.47 0.35
C ILE A 629 -26.52 32.37 -0.60
N TRP A 630 -25.33 31.82 -0.39
CA TRP A 630 -24.82 30.72 -1.21
C TRP A 630 -25.72 29.48 -1.16
N LEU A 631 -26.20 29.10 0.03
CA LEU A 631 -27.10 27.97 0.22
C LEU A 631 -28.42 28.18 -0.52
N ARG A 632 -29.00 29.39 -0.44
CA ARG A 632 -30.21 29.76 -1.19
C ARG A 632 -29.99 29.69 -2.70
N LEU A 633 -28.82 30.06 -3.20
CA LEU A 633 -28.50 29.98 -4.63
C LEU A 633 -28.19 28.53 -5.08
N SER A 634 -27.65 27.71 -4.19
CA SER A 634 -27.16 26.36 -4.48
C SER A 634 -28.05 25.23 -3.92
N TRP A 635 -29.24 25.54 -3.42
CA TRP A 635 -30.07 24.62 -2.64
C TRP A 635 -30.38 23.31 -3.38
N LYS A 636 -30.59 23.35 -4.70
CA LYS A 636 -30.83 22.15 -5.52
C LYS A 636 -29.63 21.19 -5.50
N ARG A 637 -28.41 21.75 -5.60
CA ARG A 637 -27.17 20.96 -5.54
C ARG A 637 -26.96 20.39 -4.14
N ALA A 638 -27.18 21.20 -3.12
CA ALA A 638 -27.08 20.77 -1.73
C ALA A 638 -28.09 19.65 -1.41
N LEU A 639 -29.35 19.80 -1.85
CA LEU A 639 -30.40 18.80 -1.67
C LEU A 639 -30.09 17.50 -2.43
N PHE A 640 -29.65 17.61 -3.69
CA PHE A 640 -29.22 16.44 -4.46
C PHE A 640 -28.11 15.67 -3.72
N TYR A 641 -27.10 16.39 -3.22
CA TYR A 641 -26.02 15.78 -2.44
C TYR A 641 -26.55 15.11 -1.16
N LEU A 642 -27.42 15.82 -0.42
CA LEU A 642 -28.04 15.35 0.82
C LEU A 642 -28.79 14.02 0.64
N ILE A 643 -29.49 13.86 -0.49
CA ILE A 643 -30.24 12.63 -0.80
C ILE A 643 -29.32 11.54 -1.36
N ALA A 644 -28.43 11.90 -2.28
CA ALA A 644 -27.69 10.92 -3.06
C ALA A 644 -26.58 10.19 -2.27
N ILE A 645 -25.91 10.87 -1.34
CA ILE A 645 -24.82 10.25 -0.55
C ILE A 645 -25.30 9.12 0.39
N PRO A 646 -26.37 9.29 1.19
CA PRO A 646 -26.83 8.24 2.11
C PRO A 646 -27.69 7.18 1.42
N LEU A 647 -28.25 7.47 0.24
CA LEU A 647 -29.19 6.57 -0.44
C LEU A 647 -28.63 5.15 -0.67
N PRO A 648 -27.39 4.95 -1.17
CA PRO A 648 -26.81 3.61 -1.29
C PRO A 648 -26.77 2.85 0.03
N SER A 649 -26.35 3.51 1.12
CA SER A 649 -26.29 2.91 2.46
C SER A 649 -27.66 2.48 2.96
N LEU A 650 -28.67 3.34 2.76
CA LEU A 650 -30.06 3.06 3.13
C LEU A 650 -30.65 1.92 2.28
N MET A 651 -30.36 1.88 0.98
CA MET A 651 -30.81 0.79 0.10
C MET A 651 -30.19 -0.55 0.52
N ILE A 652 -28.89 -0.58 0.83
CA ILE A 652 -28.21 -1.81 1.27
C ILE A 652 -28.77 -2.28 2.61
N ALA A 653 -28.98 -1.36 3.56
CA ALA A 653 -29.61 -1.67 4.83
C ALA A 653 -31.03 -2.23 4.66
N TYR A 654 -31.81 -1.64 3.77
CA TYR A 654 -33.15 -2.13 3.43
C TYR A 654 -33.09 -3.54 2.84
N ILE A 655 -32.17 -3.81 1.93
CA ILE A 655 -31.98 -5.14 1.36
C ILE A 655 -31.64 -6.14 2.48
N TYR A 656 -30.67 -5.84 3.34
CA TYR A 656 -30.30 -6.74 4.43
C TYR A 656 -31.43 -6.98 5.43
N SER A 657 -32.20 -5.96 5.80
CA SER A 657 -33.34 -6.14 6.71
C SER A 657 -34.48 -6.97 6.12
N ARG A 658 -34.58 -7.04 4.78
CA ARG A 658 -35.51 -7.96 4.10
C ARG A 658 -35.08 -9.41 4.15
N PHE A 659 -33.78 -9.68 4.06
CA PHE A 659 -33.25 -11.06 4.09
C PHE A 659 -32.94 -11.56 5.50
N HIS A 660 -32.66 -10.65 6.43
CA HIS A 660 -32.35 -10.92 7.84
C HIS A 660 -33.24 -10.07 8.73
N PRO A 661 -34.43 -10.57 9.13
CA PRO A 661 -35.28 -9.89 10.10
C PRO A 661 -34.51 -9.64 11.39
N GLY A 662 -34.32 -8.37 11.76
CA GLY A 662 -33.47 -7.96 12.89
C GLY A 662 -32.15 -7.31 12.49
N TYR A 663 -31.78 -7.31 11.20
CA TYR A 663 -30.64 -6.52 10.74
C TYR A 663 -30.92 -5.02 10.93
N THR A 664 -30.02 -4.36 11.66
CA THR A 664 -29.99 -2.92 11.84
C THR A 664 -28.67 -2.37 11.28
N LEU A 665 -28.68 -1.13 10.79
CA LEU A 665 -27.46 -0.44 10.35
C LEU A 665 -26.43 -0.28 11.47
N THR A 666 -26.93 -0.29 12.70
CA THR A 666 -26.22 0.02 13.94
C THR A 666 -26.56 -1.03 14.96
N HIS A 667 -25.54 -1.55 15.63
CA HIS A 667 -25.74 -2.53 16.70
C HIS A 667 -26.34 -1.88 17.94
N GLU A 668 -27.09 -2.62 18.76
CA GLU A 668 -27.72 -2.11 20.00
C GLU A 668 -26.70 -1.48 20.97
N MET A 669 -25.46 -1.99 20.98
CA MET A 669 -24.40 -1.41 21.80
C MET A 669 -24.08 0.05 21.41
N ASN A 670 -24.35 0.42 20.15
CA ASN A 670 -24.14 1.76 19.62
C ASN A 670 -25.31 2.72 19.93
N ASP A 671 -26.35 2.26 20.61
CA ASP A 671 -27.51 3.09 20.89
C ASP A 671 -27.22 4.12 22.00
N GLN A 672 -27.79 5.31 21.83
CA GLN A 672 -27.72 6.37 22.83
C GLN A 672 -28.87 6.24 23.82
N SER A 673 -28.56 6.10 25.11
CA SER A 673 -29.57 5.92 26.15
C SER A 673 -29.97 7.21 26.86
N SER A 674 -29.15 8.27 26.78
CA SER A 674 -29.36 9.53 27.51
C SER A 674 -28.48 10.67 26.97
N LEU A 675 -28.76 11.92 27.39
CA LEU A 675 -27.89 13.06 27.12
C LEU A 675 -26.48 12.87 27.68
N ALA A 676 -26.34 12.22 28.85
CA ALA A 676 -25.05 11.89 29.43
C ALA A 676 -24.26 10.94 28.52
N SER A 677 -24.93 9.94 27.93
CA SER A 677 -24.33 9.03 26.93
C SER A 677 -23.88 9.78 25.67
N ILE A 678 -24.63 10.80 25.23
CA ILE A 678 -24.24 11.65 24.09
C ILE A 678 -22.97 12.45 24.44
N LEU A 679 -22.90 13.08 25.61
CA LEU A 679 -21.72 13.83 26.04
C LEU A 679 -20.49 12.93 26.20
N GLU A 680 -20.67 11.74 26.80
CA GLU A 680 -19.63 10.73 26.89
C GLU A 680 -19.18 10.26 25.50
N SER A 681 -20.10 10.10 24.56
CA SER A 681 -19.81 9.72 23.17
C SER A 681 -18.98 10.79 22.46
N LEU A 682 -19.33 12.07 22.60
CA LEU A 682 -18.56 13.17 22.03
C LEU A 682 -17.15 13.25 22.63
N ALA A 683 -17.00 13.02 23.93
CA ALA A 683 -15.69 12.90 24.56
C ALA A 683 -14.92 11.68 24.03
N SER A 684 -15.59 10.53 23.91
CA SER A 684 -15.03 9.26 23.43
C SER A 684 -14.57 9.31 21.97
N VAL A 685 -15.09 10.22 21.15
CA VAL A 685 -14.55 10.48 19.81
C VAL A 685 -13.13 11.03 19.87
N ILE A 686 -12.82 11.82 20.90
CA ILE A 686 -11.52 12.44 21.11
C ILE A 686 -10.58 11.49 21.85
N VAL A 687 -11.05 10.87 22.93
CA VAL A 687 -10.22 10.08 23.87
C VAL A 687 -10.42 8.56 23.78
N GLY A 688 -11.39 8.05 23.04
CA GLY A 688 -11.73 6.61 22.98
C GLY A 688 -12.82 6.20 23.96
N SER A 689 -13.51 5.08 23.70
CA SER A 689 -14.76 4.72 24.39
C SER A 689 -14.61 3.70 25.54
N ASP A 690 -13.58 2.87 25.51
CA ASP A 690 -13.34 1.86 26.56
C ASP A 690 -12.43 2.46 27.63
N ARG A 691 -12.94 2.66 28.85
CA ARG A 691 -12.20 3.31 29.95
C ARG A 691 -11.03 2.48 30.44
N GLU A 692 -11.17 1.16 30.50
CA GLU A 692 -10.09 0.27 30.96
C GLU A 692 -9.01 0.21 29.89
N TYR A 693 -9.41 0.06 28.63
CA TYR A 693 -8.50 0.09 27.50
C TYR A 693 -7.80 1.45 27.38
N PHE A 694 -8.53 2.55 27.54
CA PHE A 694 -7.97 3.89 27.54
C PHE A 694 -6.98 4.07 28.68
N ALA A 695 -7.32 3.68 29.90
CA ALA A 695 -6.41 3.75 31.05
C ALA A 695 -5.17 2.87 30.86
N PHE A 696 -5.31 1.71 30.20
CA PHE A 696 -4.18 0.88 29.78
C PHE A 696 -3.32 1.63 28.75
N GLN A 697 -3.92 2.18 27.70
CA GLN A 697 -3.19 2.90 26.66
C GLN A 697 -2.52 4.19 27.16
N VAL A 698 -3.14 4.90 28.10
CA VAL A 698 -2.53 6.08 28.76
C VAL A 698 -1.28 5.68 29.53
N ARG A 699 -1.29 4.50 30.15
CA ARG A 699 -0.11 3.97 30.84
C ARG A 699 0.95 3.45 29.88
N ALA A 700 0.55 2.81 28.78
CA ALA A 700 1.47 2.19 27.83
C ALA A 700 2.08 3.20 26.83
N HIS A 701 1.28 4.14 26.32
CA HIS A 701 1.62 5.08 25.24
C HIS A 701 1.08 6.50 25.50
N PRO A 702 1.49 7.17 26.61
CA PRO A 702 0.96 8.48 26.99
C PRO A 702 1.21 9.57 25.94
N LEU A 703 2.35 9.51 25.25
CA LEU A 703 2.71 10.47 24.21
C LEU A 703 1.81 10.34 22.99
N ASP A 704 1.50 9.12 22.54
CA ASP A 704 0.63 8.89 21.39
C ASP A 704 -0.76 9.51 21.62
N LEU A 705 -1.31 9.26 22.80
CA LEU A 705 -2.58 9.83 23.24
C LEU A 705 -2.57 11.35 23.24
N LEU A 706 -1.57 11.97 23.87
CA LEU A 706 -1.46 13.42 23.92
C LEU A 706 -1.32 14.02 22.52
N LEU A 707 -0.44 13.45 21.70
CA LEU A 707 -0.10 13.98 20.37
C LEU A 707 -1.24 13.82 19.36
N ILE A 708 -2.18 12.88 19.56
CA ILE A 708 -3.35 12.67 18.70
C ILE A 708 -4.57 13.42 19.24
N ALA A 709 -4.88 13.28 20.52
CA ALA A 709 -6.09 13.85 21.12
C ALA A 709 -6.02 15.37 21.22
N LEU A 710 -4.85 15.94 21.57
CA LEU A 710 -4.71 17.39 21.77
C LEU A 710 -4.96 18.19 20.48
N PRO A 711 -4.37 17.86 19.31
CA PRO A 711 -4.69 18.57 18.08
C PRO A 711 -6.15 18.46 17.66
N VAL A 712 -6.79 17.29 17.87
CA VAL A 712 -8.21 17.11 17.56
C VAL A 712 -9.07 17.98 18.47
N PHE A 713 -8.83 17.95 19.79
CA PHE A 713 -9.55 18.78 20.76
C PHE A 713 -9.39 20.28 20.47
N LEU A 714 -8.15 20.75 20.29
CA LEU A 714 -7.88 22.15 19.99
C LEU A 714 -8.48 22.56 18.64
N GLY A 715 -8.40 21.71 17.61
CA GLY A 715 -9.00 21.96 16.31
C GLY A 715 -10.52 22.10 16.39
N LEU A 716 -11.19 21.24 17.15
CA LEU A 716 -12.63 21.30 17.40
C LEU A 716 -13.02 22.58 18.15
N LEU A 717 -12.30 22.91 19.22
CA LEU A 717 -12.52 24.12 20.01
C LEU A 717 -12.37 25.38 19.15
N VAL A 718 -11.27 25.47 18.40
CA VAL A 718 -10.98 26.58 17.49
C VAL A 718 -12.05 26.69 16.40
N SER A 719 -12.50 25.55 15.86
CA SER A 719 -13.57 25.52 14.85
C SER A 719 -14.86 26.06 15.43
N LEU A 720 -15.25 25.64 16.63
CA LEU A 720 -16.46 26.13 17.32
C LEU A 720 -16.38 27.64 17.57
N ILE A 721 -15.24 28.12 18.10
CA ILE A 721 -15.00 29.54 18.32
C ILE A 721 -15.08 30.30 16.99
N SER A 722 -14.52 29.78 15.90
CA SER A 722 -14.53 30.45 14.59
C SER A 722 -15.92 30.60 13.96
N LEU A 723 -16.89 29.76 14.36
CA LEU A 723 -18.28 29.84 13.89
C LEU A 723 -19.12 30.83 14.71
N VAL A 724 -18.82 31.00 16.00
CA VAL A 724 -19.63 31.80 16.94
C VAL A 724 -19.00 33.16 17.26
N TYR A 725 -17.68 33.21 17.40
CA TYR A 725 -16.92 34.40 17.76
C TYR A 725 -15.97 34.81 16.62
N ARG A 726 -16.44 35.77 15.81
CA ARG A 726 -15.70 36.27 14.64
C ARG A 726 -15.16 37.68 14.88
N LYS A 727 -14.18 37.80 15.77
CA LYS A 727 -13.34 39.01 15.97
C LYS A 727 -11.86 38.68 15.82
N GLY A 728 -11.04 39.69 15.49
CA GLY A 728 -9.59 39.54 15.37
C GLY A 728 -9.19 38.54 14.29
N ILE A 729 -8.36 37.55 14.64
CA ILE A 729 -7.88 36.52 13.71
C ILE A 729 -9.01 35.69 13.09
N PHE A 730 -10.11 35.47 13.83
CA PHE A 730 -11.23 34.64 13.37
C PHE A 730 -12.03 35.29 12.24
N GLN A 731 -11.98 36.61 12.08
CA GLN A 731 -12.60 37.29 10.93
C GLN A 731 -11.90 36.94 9.61
N LYS A 732 -10.58 36.70 9.67
CA LYS A 732 -9.75 36.36 8.50
C LYS A 732 -9.86 34.88 8.13
N LEU A 733 -10.24 34.03 9.08
CA LEU A 733 -10.35 32.59 8.89
C LEU A 733 -11.65 32.24 8.16
N ASP A 734 -11.53 31.54 7.03
CA ASP A 734 -12.68 30.97 6.32
C ASP A 734 -13.40 29.94 7.21
N MET A 735 -14.72 30.01 7.32
CA MET A 735 -15.50 29.09 8.16
C MET A 735 -15.50 27.64 7.65
N ARG A 736 -15.30 27.42 6.34
CA ARG A 736 -15.54 26.12 5.70
C ARG A 736 -14.70 24.95 6.27
N PRO A 737 -13.39 25.09 6.59
CA PRO A 737 -12.62 24.05 7.27
C PRO A 737 -13.17 23.70 8.66
N GLY A 738 -13.62 24.71 9.41
CA GLY A 738 -14.22 24.52 10.73
C GLY A 738 -15.58 23.82 10.65
N MET A 739 -16.40 24.19 9.66
CA MET A 739 -17.66 23.48 9.36
C MET A 739 -17.39 22.02 8.99
N LEU A 740 -16.38 21.76 8.15
CA LEU A 740 -16.01 20.40 7.73
C LEU A 740 -15.66 19.55 8.95
N LEU A 741 -14.79 20.05 9.82
CA LEU A 741 -14.39 19.36 11.05
C LEU A 741 -15.58 19.07 11.99
N LEU A 742 -16.40 20.09 12.27
CA LEU A 742 -17.52 19.96 13.20
C LEU A 742 -18.66 19.09 12.67
N SER A 743 -18.84 19.04 11.35
CA SER A 743 -19.88 18.22 10.72
C SER A 743 -19.68 16.71 10.87
N MET A 744 -18.53 16.26 11.37
CA MET A 744 -18.30 14.86 11.74
C MET A 744 -18.90 14.49 13.09
N LEU A 745 -19.22 15.46 13.96
CA LEU A 745 -19.75 15.22 15.30
C LEU A 745 -21.23 14.75 15.35
N PRO A 746 -22.17 15.27 14.52
CA PRO A 746 -23.60 14.96 14.66
C PRO A 746 -23.94 13.48 14.62
N VAL A 747 -23.18 12.66 13.89
CA VAL A 747 -23.41 11.20 13.86
C VAL A 747 -23.26 10.58 15.25
N TYR A 748 -22.38 11.13 16.08
CA TYR A 748 -22.13 10.66 17.44
C TYR A 748 -23.15 11.15 18.47
N ALA A 749 -24.04 12.08 18.08
CA ALA A 749 -25.22 12.41 18.87
C ALA A 749 -26.29 11.31 18.76
N VAL A 750 -26.22 10.48 17.71
CA VAL A 750 -27.15 9.38 17.46
C VAL A 750 -26.49 8.03 17.73
N LEU A 751 -25.18 7.92 17.53
CA LEU A 751 -24.42 6.67 17.66
C LEU A 751 -23.32 6.77 18.71
N LYS A 752 -23.33 5.85 19.67
CA LYS A 752 -22.24 5.67 20.62
C LYS A 752 -21.03 5.09 19.88
N PRO A 753 -19.87 5.76 19.89
CA PRO A 753 -18.66 5.20 19.33
C PRO A 753 -18.22 4.03 20.21
N ILE A 754 -18.05 2.85 19.62
CA ILE A 754 -17.45 1.69 20.29
C ILE A 754 -16.15 1.37 19.57
N GLY A 755 -15.04 1.39 20.29
CA GLY A 755 -13.76 0.98 19.75
C GLY A 755 -12.59 1.45 20.58
N TYR A 756 -11.41 0.98 20.17
CA TYR A 756 -10.14 1.36 20.75
C TYR A 756 -9.79 2.83 20.42
N PHE A 757 -9.10 3.50 21.32
CA PHE A 757 -8.39 4.73 20.98
C PHE A 757 -7.20 4.40 20.03
N PRO A 758 -6.89 5.20 19.00
CA PRO A 758 -7.46 6.49 18.58
C PRO A 758 -8.44 6.40 17.42
N ARG A 759 -9.19 5.29 17.29
CA ARG A 759 -9.93 4.91 16.07
C ARG A 759 -10.70 6.06 15.41
N TYR A 760 -11.50 6.80 16.17
CA TYR A 760 -12.35 7.85 15.64
C TYR A 760 -11.61 9.17 15.41
N SER A 761 -10.66 9.51 16.28
CA SER A 761 -9.86 10.74 16.27
C SER A 761 -9.11 10.96 14.96
N TRP A 762 -8.69 9.88 14.28
CA TRP A 762 -7.97 9.93 13.01
C TRP A 762 -8.68 10.68 11.90
N SER A 763 -10.00 10.56 11.86
CA SER A 763 -10.85 11.20 10.85
C SER A 763 -10.85 12.72 10.97
N PHE A 764 -10.75 13.19 12.21
CA PHE A 764 -10.75 14.61 12.57
C PHE A 764 -9.37 15.24 12.37
N LEU A 765 -8.31 14.44 12.42
CA LEU A 765 -6.95 14.93 12.48
C LEU A 765 -6.55 15.78 11.24
N PRO A 766 -6.83 15.38 9.98
CA PRO A 766 -6.49 16.22 8.82
C PRO A 766 -7.11 17.62 8.85
N PRO A 767 -8.46 17.78 8.98
CA PRO A 767 -9.04 19.13 9.05
C PRO A 767 -8.66 19.88 10.33
N ALA A 768 -8.48 19.20 11.47
CA ALA A 768 -8.03 19.84 12.71
C ALA A 768 -6.64 20.48 12.55
N LEU A 769 -5.68 19.75 11.95
CA LEU A 769 -4.33 20.26 11.70
C LEU A 769 -4.32 21.44 10.73
N ILE A 770 -5.18 21.44 9.70
CA ILE A 770 -5.33 22.58 8.77
C ILE A 770 -5.86 23.80 9.52
N VAL A 771 -6.92 23.65 10.33
CA VAL A 771 -7.51 24.75 11.12
C VAL A 771 -6.50 25.33 12.10
N LEU A 772 -5.77 24.47 12.84
CA LEU A 772 -4.75 24.90 13.78
C LEU A 772 -3.61 25.65 13.08
N ALA A 773 -3.14 25.14 11.94
CA ALA A 773 -2.11 25.81 11.15
C ALA A 773 -2.58 27.20 10.67
N LEU A 774 -3.86 27.36 10.29
CA LEU A 774 -4.40 28.65 9.85
C LEU A 774 -4.39 29.65 11.00
N VAL A 775 -4.83 29.23 12.19
CA VAL A 775 -4.82 30.08 13.38
C VAL A 775 -3.40 30.48 13.78
N LEU A 776 -2.47 29.52 13.84
CA LEU A 776 -1.07 29.81 14.15
C LEU A 776 -0.47 30.79 13.14
N GLN A 777 -0.71 30.57 11.85
CA GLN A 777 -0.26 31.48 10.81
C GLN A 777 -0.81 32.90 11.01
N PHE A 778 -2.10 33.07 11.28
CA PHE A 778 -2.67 34.40 11.49
C PHE A 778 -2.28 35.05 12.83
N ALA A 779 -1.95 34.25 13.85
CA ALA A 779 -1.48 34.74 15.14
C ALA A 779 -0.02 35.23 15.07
N PHE A 780 0.84 34.55 14.31
CA PHE A 780 2.27 34.85 14.21
C PHE A 780 2.70 35.60 12.96
N ALA A 781 1.85 35.73 11.94
CA ALA A 781 2.14 36.58 10.80
C ALA A 781 2.28 38.02 11.31
N PRO A 782 3.47 38.66 11.19
CA PRO A 782 3.65 40.05 11.57
C PRO A 782 2.58 40.84 10.83
N GLY A 783 1.70 41.49 11.59
CA GLY A 783 0.52 42.11 11.03
C GLY A 783 0.93 42.94 9.83
N ASN A 784 0.35 42.63 8.65
CA ASN A 784 0.27 43.59 7.55
C ASN A 784 -0.44 44.82 8.13
N LYS A 785 0.35 45.71 8.75
CA LYS A 785 0.01 47.11 8.95
C LYS A 785 -0.21 47.62 7.54
N ARG A 786 -1.48 47.68 7.14
CA ARG A 786 -2.06 48.43 6.01
C ARG A 786 -1.11 48.60 4.80
N GLN A 787 -1.30 47.77 3.78
CA GLN A 787 -1.29 48.30 2.41
C GLN A 787 -2.71 48.75 2.09
#